data_AF-A0A8C1SA82-F1
#
_entry.id   AF-A0A8C1SA82-F1
#
_cell.length_a   1.000
_cell.length_b   1.000
_cell.length_c   1.000
_cell.angle_alpha   90.00
_cell.angle_beta   90.00
_cell.angle_gamma   90.00
#
_symmetry.space_group_name_H-M   'P 1'
#
loop_
_entity.id
_entity.type
_entity.pdbx_description
1 polymer ?
#
loop_
_entity_poly.entity_id
_entity_poly.type
_entity_poly.pdbx_seq_one_letter_code
_entity_poly.pdbx_strand_id
1 'polypeptide(L)'
;MSHNLLFGISPCCFKSFCVSVFLLKGICVAEPDEMVVFKSFFIDLKIPYSAVRGEQLEIKAIIHNYTPMNLKKVRVEFMETEDICSSASKKGKYRTIVSVVKDSSIAVSYVIIPMTLGNHMIEVKAAAFDYSDGMIKPLKVVSEGVLIPLHRGNVELNPVKNGEKPMLLKADIPADRLPDTPADTYISITAEEIAQTVEQAISGSFMGRLIFQPTGCGEQNMYRMTLPLIAAHYLDSTNQWDTVGFERRDEAINHIRTGYQGQLSYRKTDGSYAIYLETPSSTWLTAYVAKVFAMANNLVPIEEHVICSALKWLVLNKQLPDGSFKEESAVLSRGMVGGVQGNDADASLTAFVVIAMQEGKEICGKSVGSLHESIRKAVVFLEGRLPQLTNPYAVAMTSYAMANADKLNKDILMKHSTQREAGRSWTVPEQHHHSLEATAYAVLALVKAKDFDKAGEAVHWLSRQQTHYGGWHHTGTLTPHHLTATIMVFQAVAEYRTQVKDRQTFNLDVELSVEGRRRPDKYTIKRDNAHLTRSDRVDINKEFNVTARGTGTATLSVLTLYYARPVEKKSHCTFFDLTVKMEKDNEAKQGAIASYIFTMDFFYKNDKTDATMTILDIGLPTGFEVEETDLKQLSSGKERYIQKYEKNKVLSERGSLILYLNKVSHRETERLAFSMHQMHNASQLQPAAVTIYEYYSPDARCTKFYHPERTDGVIYRLCKGDLCLCAEENCTFQKKNKTREEERLNKACEGGMDYVYKATVVGMDLKQDSDIYDMKVEQVLKEGTDDNVLNKVRQFLARPSCREYLGLVKGKSYLIMGRSVDLPKLGGSLQYVFGEQTWVEYWPTREESQTQKHRERYIGISELQNSLFNYGCAT
;
A
#
# COMPACT_ATOMS: atom_id res chain seq x y z
N MET A 1 -32.33 26.45 29.45
CA MET A 1 -30.93 26.50 29.93
C MET A 1 -30.10 27.23 28.90
N SER A 2 -29.66 28.45 29.16
CA SER A 2 -28.69 29.15 28.31
C SER A 2 -27.35 28.44 28.41
N HIS A 3 -26.96 27.72 27.36
CA HIS A 3 -25.62 27.16 27.25
C HIS A 3 -24.74 28.21 26.58
N ASN A 4 -23.85 28.84 27.34
CA ASN A 4 -22.83 29.71 26.75
C ASN A 4 -21.76 28.82 26.11
N LEU A 5 -21.55 28.99 24.80
CA LEU A 5 -20.48 28.33 24.07
C LEU A 5 -19.23 29.22 24.10
N LEU A 6 -18.07 28.61 24.35
CA LEU A 6 -16.78 29.27 24.24
C LEU A 6 -16.18 28.98 22.86
N PHE A 7 -15.71 30.02 22.17
CA PHE A 7 -15.05 29.87 20.88
C PHE A 7 -13.66 29.26 21.02
N GLY A 8 -13.23 28.54 19.98
CA GLY A 8 -11.85 28.09 19.85
C GLY A 8 -10.87 29.27 19.80
N ILE A 9 -9.63 29.03 20.23
CA ILE A 9 -8.60 30.07 20.43
C ILE A 9 -8.09 30.67 19.09
N SER A 10 -8.35 30.00 17.96
CA SER A 10 -7.80 30.38 16.64
C SER A 10 -8.65 31.44 15.93
N PRO A 11 -8.05 32.54 15.42
CA PRO A 11 -8.73 33.48 14.53
C PRO A 11 -9.12 32.78 13.22
N CYS A 12 -10.41 32.53 13.02
CA CYS A 12 -10.95 31.77 11.89
C CYS A 12 -12.43 32.13 11.67
N CYS A 13 -12.92 31.86 10.46
CA CYS A 13 -14.37 31.82 10.19
C CYS A 13 -14.89 30.42 10.53
N PHE A 14 -15.73 30.32 11.56
CA PHE A 14 -16.40 29.08 11.95
C PHE A 14 -17.71 28.95 11.17
N LYS A 15 -17.95 27.77 10.59
CA LYS A 15 -19.24 27.41 10.00
C LYS A 15 -19.95 26.42 10.91
N SER A 16 -21.12 26.79 11.42
CA SER A 16 -21.92 25.93 12.29
C SER A 16 -23.00 25.23 11.50
N PHE A 17 -23.03 23.89 11.56
CA PHE A 17 -24.06 23.06 10.95
C PHE A 17 -24.98 22.52 12.04
N CYS A 18 -26.28 22.81 11.93
CA CYS A 18 -27.28 22.34 12.87
C CYS A 18 -28.18 21.32 12.20
N VAL A 19 -28.27 20.12 12.80
CA VAL A 19 -29.24 19.09 12.41
C VAL A 19 -30.18 18.88 13.58
N SER A 20 -31.48 19.00 13.30
CA SER A 20 -32.54 18.79 14.28
C SER A 20 -33.42 17.64 13.86
N VAL A 21 -33.83 16.82 14.83
CA VAL A 21 -34.71 15.68 14.62
C VAL A 21 -35.99 15.93 15.41
N PHE A 22 -37.11 16.00 14.70
CA PHE A 22 -38.43 16.19 15.29
C PHE A 22 -39.28 14.94 15.07
N LEU A 23 -39.86 14.42 16.15
CA LEU A 23 -40.74 13.23 16.15
C LEU A 23 -41.84 13.24 15.07
N LEU A 24 -42.38 14.42 14.73
CA LEU A 24 -43.47 14.56 13.76
C LEU A 24 -43.07 15.25 12.45
N LYS A 25 -41.90 15.88 12.39
CA LYS A 25 -41.45 16.67 11.21
C LYS A 25 -40.20 16.10 10.53
N GLY A 26 -39.75 14.94 10.99
CA GLY A 26 -38.56 14.28 10.44
C GLY A 26 -37.27 15.02 10.81
N ILE A 27 -36.28 14.91 9.93
CA ILE A 27 -34.94 15.48 10.12
C ILE A 27 -34.85 16.78 9.31
N CYS A 28 -34.38 17.85 9.95
CA CYS A 28 -34.13 19.13 9.30
C CYS A 28 -32.64 19.50 9.45
N VAL A 29 -31.98 19.75 8.32
CA VAL A 29 -30.63 20.29 8.24
C VAL A 29 -30.75 21.78 7.96
N ALA A 30 -30.30 22.62 8.90
CA ALA A 30 -30.33 24.07 8.75
C ALA A 30 -29.20 24.55 7.81
N GLU A 31 -29.39 25.71 7.20
CA GLU A 31 -28.32 26.38 6.45
C GLU A 31 -27.16 26.74 7.39
N PRO A 32 -25.90 26.66 6.91
CA PRO A 32 -24.74 26.92 7.73
C PRO A 32 -24.63 28.40 8.09
N ASP A 33 -24.43 28.67 9.38
CA ASP A 33 -24.18 30.02 9.89
C ASP A 33 -22.67 30.29 10.00
N GLU A 34 -22.22 31.46 9.52
CA GLU A 34 -20.81 31.85 9.46
C GLU A 34 -20.47 32.88 10.57
N MET A 35 -19.50 32.54 11.43
CA MET A 35 -19.06 33.40 12.53
C MET A 35 -17.56 33.69 12.42
N VAL A 36 -17.21 34.97 12.33
CA VAL A 36 -15.80 35.40 12.21
C VAL A 36 -15.21 35.74 13.58
N VAL A 37 -14.20 34.99 14.01
CA VAL A 37 -13.42 35.26 15.24
C VAL A 37 -12.10 35.91 14.85
N PHE A 38 -11.80 37.10 15.37
CA PHE A 38 -10.63 37.89 14.99
C PHE A 38 -9.94 38.54 16.20
N LYS A 39 -8.60 38.60 16.16
CA LYS A 39 -7.75 39.38 17.07
C LYS A 39 -6.92 40.37 16.26
N SER A 40 -6.70 41.57 16.80
CA SER A 40 -5.91 42.62 16.12
C SER A 40 -4.40 42.37 16.17
N PHE A 41 -3.91 41.62 17.14
CA PHE A 41 -2.53 41.15 17.25
C PHE A 41 -2.54 39.66 17.60
N PHE A 42 -1.91 38.83 16.77
CA PHE A 42 -1.84 37.39 17.00
C PHE A 42 -0.64 36.76 16.29
N ILE A 43 -0.27 35.56 16.75
CA ILE A 43 0.76 34.73 16.14
C ILE A 43 0.09 33.62 15.35
N ASP A 44 0.54 33.36 14.12
CA ASP A 44 0.24 32.14 13.39
C ASP A 44 1.50 31.31 13.24
N LEU A 45 1.54 30.19 13.96
CA LEU A 45 2.66 29.26 13.94
C LEU A 45 2.47 28.25 12.79
N LYS A 46 3.29 28.35 11.75
CA LYS A 46 3.31 27.42 10.61
C LYS A 46 4.25 26.25 10.92
N ILE A 47 3.66 25.08 11.16
CA ILE A 47 4.34 23.81 11.40
C ILE A 47 3.87 22.84 10.31
N PRO A 48 4.75 21.98 9.76
CA PRO A 48 4.33 20.90 8.88
C PRO A 48 3.37 19.94 9.59
N TYR A 49 2.57 19.21 8.81
CA TYR A 49 1.65 18.20 9.36
C TYR A 49 2.39 17.11 10.15
N SER A 50 3.55 16.69 9.66
CA SER A 50 4.44 15.73 10.31
C SER A 50 5.90 16.07 10.02
N ALA A 51 6.79 15.54 10.86
CA ALA A 51 8.23 15.69 10.76
C ALA A 51 8.91 14.32 10.90
N VAL A 52 10.02 14.11 10.20
CA VAL A 52 10.78 12.86 10.33
C VAL A 52 11.80 12.97 11.46
N ARG A 53 11.93 11.92 12.26
CA ARG A 53 12.95 11.84 13.32
C ARG A 53 14.36 12.12 12.76
N GLY A 54 15.01 13.12 13.35
CA GLY A 54 16.36 13.55 12.99
C GLY A 54 16.46 14.35 11.69
N GLU A 55 15.36 14.92 11.20
CA GLU A 55 15.34 15.90 10.09
C GLU A 55 15.37 17.33 10.64
N GLN A 56 16.13 18.23 10.00
CA GLN A 56 16.21 19.63 10.42
C GLN A 56 15.16 20.48 9.68
N LEU A 57 14.31 21.15 10.43
CA LEU A 57 13.13 21.83 9.92
C LEU A 57 13.17 23.32 10.26
N GLU A 58 12.79 24.17 9.31
CA GLU A 58 12.53 25.59 9.58
C GLU A 58 11.02 25.80 9.78
N ILE A 59 10.63 26.10 11.02
CA ILE A 59 9.25 26.50 11.34
C ILE A 59 9.18 28.04 11.38
N LYS A 60 8.01 28.58 11.02
CA LYS A 60 7.82 30.04 10.94
C LYS A 60 6.70 30.48 11.88
N ALA A 61 7.00 31.42 12.77
CA ALA A 61 6.01 32.15 13.53
C ALA A 61 5.70 33.46 12.79
N ILE A 62 4.50 33.59 12.25
CA ILE A 62 4.03 34.79 11.57
C ILE A 62 3.32 35.66 12.59
N ILE A 63 3.77 36.90 12.74
CA ILE A 63 3.19 37.86 13.68
C ILE A 63 2.39 38.86 12.86
N HIS A 64 1.08 38.90 13.10
CA HIS A 64 0.17 39.80 12.43
C HIS A 64 -0.09 41.04 13.28
N ASN A 65 0.04 42.22 12.69
CA ASN A 65 -0.27 43.49 13.34
C ASN A 65 -1.35 44.25 12.56
N TYR A 66 -2.60 44.12 13.00
CA TYR A 66 -3.76 44.90 12.55
C TYR A 66 -4.15 45.97 13.57
N THR A 67 -3.23 46.37 14.45
CA THR A 67 -3.44 47.49 15.39
C THR A 67 -3.22 48.82 14.66
N PRO A 68 -3.77 49.95 15.16
CA PRO A 68 -3.66 51.24 14.47
C PRO A 68 -2.24 51.86 14.50
N MET A 69 -1.25 51.17 15.06
CA MET A 69 0.11 51.69 15.29
C MET A 69 1.21 50.72 14.81
N ASN A 70 2.39 51.28 14.51
CA ASN A 70 3.60 50.51 14.24
C ASN A 70 4.21 50.00 15.55
N LEU A 71 4.31 48.68 15.70
CA LEU A 71 4.91 48.04 16.87
C LEU A 71 6.43 47.94 16.69
N LYS A 72 7.16 48.95 17.18
CA LYS A 72 8.63 49.04 17.00
C LYS A 72 9.45 47.98 17.75
N LYS A 73 8.90 47.43 18.85
CA LYS A 73 9.58 46.43 19.69
C LYS A 73 8.58 45.33 20.07
N VAL A 74 8.53 44.26 19.29
CA VAL A 74 7.81 43.02 19.63
C VAL A 74 8.85 42.00 20.06
N ARG A 75 8.75 41.52 21.30
CA ARG A 75 9.58 40.44 21.85
C ARG A 75 8.92 39.11 21.52
N VAL A 76 9.63 38.24 20.82
CA VAL A 76 9.20 36.89 20.47
C VAL A 76 10.07 35.90 21.26
N GLU A 77 9.44 35.00 22.00
CA GLU A 77 10.10 33.95 22.78
C GLU A 77 9.71 32.58 22.23
N PHE A 78 10.70 31.81 21.76
CA PHE A 78 10.57 30.39 21.42
C PHE A 78 10.97 29.55 22.63
N MET A 79 10.07 28.69 23.09
CA MET A 79 10.26 27.92 24.33
C MET A 79 11.00 26.61 24.06
N GLU A 80 11.74 26.11 25.06
CA GLU A 80 12.34 24.79 25.00
C GLU A 80 11.28 23.69 25.04
N THR A 81 11.40 22.71 24.14
CA THR A 81 10.58 21.51 24.09
C THR A 81 11.50 20.30 24.27
N GLU A 82 11.14 19.40 25.20
CA GLU A 82 11.88 18.15 25.43
C GLU A 82 11.93 17.32 24.14
N ASP A 83 13.04 16.62 23.90
CA ASP A 83 13.29 15.82 22.70
C ASP A 83 13.22 16.57 21.35
N ILE A 84 13.17 17.89 21.36
CA ILE A 84 13.34 18.73 20.17
C ILE A 84 14.58 19.58 20.34
N CYS A 85 15.55 19.36 19.46
CA CYS A 85 16.71 20.22 19.41
C CYS A 85 16.36 21.52 18.69
N SER A 86 16.71 22.65 19.29
CA SER A 86 16.47 23.98 18.74
C SER A 86 17.43 24.99 19.37
N SER A 87 17.38 26.24 18.92
CA SER A 87 18.12 27.35 19.54
C SER A 87 17.74 27.65 21.00
N ALA A 88 16.62 27.10 21.50
CA ALA A 88 16.17 27.21 22.89
C ALA A 88 16.66 26.06 23.77
N SER A 89 17.17 24.97 23.20
CA SER A 89 17.61 23.78 23.94
C SER A 89 18.75 24.11 24.92
N LYS A 90 18.66 23.59 26.14
CA LYS A 90 19.56 23.85 27.29
C LYS A 90 19.58 25.32 27.77
N LYS A 91 18.86 26.24 27.11
CA LYS A 91 18.77 27.67 27.46
C LYS A 91 17.39 28.03 28.03
N GLY A 92 16.42 27.11 28.03
CA GLY A 92 15.03 27.33 28.44
C GLY A 92 14.19 28.11 27.42
N LYS A 93 14.77 29.14 26.78
CA LYS A 93 14.10 29.92 25.72
C LYS A 93 15.07 30.67 24.81
N TYR A 94 14.63 30.92 23.59
CA TYR A 94 15.32 31.75 22.61
C TYR A 94 14.51 33.03 22.32
N ARG A 95 15.19 34.19 22.33
CA ARG A 95 14.55 35.51 22.26
C ARG A 95 14.93 36.25 21.00
N THR A 96 13.93 36.79 20.31
CA THR A 96 14.09 37.65 19.13
C THR A 96 13.29 38.94 19.33
N ILE A 97 13.82 40.08 18.86
CA ILE A 97 13.11 41.36 18.87
C ILE A 97 12.88 41.78 17.43
N VAL A 98 11.63 42.04 17.06
CA VAL A 98 11.24 42.44 15.70
C VAL A 98 10.36 43.68 15.72
N SER A 99 10.39 44.46 14.63
CA SER A 99 9.49 45.58 14.42
C SER A 99 8.41 45.21 13.39
N VAL A 100 7.13 45.42 13.72
CA VAL A 100 6.01 45.09 12.83
C VAL A 100 5.25 46.37 12.50
N VAL A 101 5.14 46.68 11.21
CA VAL A 101 4.41 47.87 10.73
C VAL A 101 2.90 47.64 10.88
N LYS A 102 2.11 48.71 10.96
CA LYS A 102 0.65 48.69 10.91
C LYS A 102 0.17 47.96 9.65
N ASP A 103 -0.91 47.19 9.79
CA ASP A 103 -1.57 46.41 8.73
C ASP A 103 -0.59 45.51 7.95
N SER A 104 0.42 44.99 8.64
CA SER A 104 1.47 44.15 8.06
C SER A 104 1.75 42.93 8.92
N SER A 105 2.52 42.00 8.36
CA SER A 105 2.90 40.76 9.05
C SER A 105 4.41 40.52 8.88
N ILE A 106 5.05 39.97 9.90
CA ILE A 106 6.46 39.56 9.83
C ILE A 106 6.60 38.09 10.20
N ALA A 107 7.48 37.36 9.50
CA ALA A 107 7.79 35.98 9.82
C ALA A 107 9.10 35.91 10.60
N VAL A 108 9.10 35.16 11.70
CA VAL A 108 10.29 34.81 12.48
C VAL A 108 10.51 33.31 12.35
N SER A 109 11.67 32.93 11.82
CA SER A 109 12.03 31.54 11.57
C SER A 109 12.79 30.93 12.74
N TYR A 110 12.49 29.67 13.05
CA TYR A 110 13.20 28.84 14.02
C TYR A 110 13.59 27.51 13.39
N VAL A 111 14.81 27.07 13.66
CA VAL A 111 15.31 25.78 13.23
C VAL A 111 15.11 24.77 14.35
N ILE A 112 14.53 23.62 14.03
CA ILE A 112 14.27 22.53 14.98
C ILE A 112 14.66 21.17 14.40
N ILE A 113 15.09 20.23 15.25
CA ILE A 113 15.37 18.83 14.90
C ILE A 113 14.64 17.94 15.92
N PRO A 114 13.62 17.17 15.51
CA PRO A 114 12.92 16.28 16.42
C PRO A 114 13.70 14.98 16.63
N MET A 115 13.91 14.59 17.89
CA MET A 115 14.78 13.47 18.27
C MET A 115 14.02 12.20 18.60
N THR A 116 12.78 12.29 19.10
CA THR A 116 11.95 11.14 19.48
C THR A 116 10.61 11.12 18.74
N LEU A 117 10.05 9.92 18.57
CA LEU A 117 8.75 9.73 17.90
C LEU A 117 7.59 10.17 18.80
N GLY A 118 6.50 10.64 18.20
CA GLY A 118 5.29 11.04 18.93
C GLY A 118 4.89 12.49 18.70
N ASN A 119 4.02 13.01 19.56
CA ASN A 119 3.52 14.38 19.46
C ASN A 119 4.27 15.29 20.43
N HIS A 120 4.89 16.34 19.90
CA HIS A 120 5.68 17.30 20.66
C HIS A 120 5.05 18.67 20.62
N MET A 121 4.93 19.34 21.76
CA MET A 121 4.24 20.63 21.85
C MET A 121 5.21 21.78 21.59
N ILE A 122 5.08 22.43 20.42
CA ILE A 122 5.87 23.60 20.07
C ILE A 122 5.16 24.85 20.58
N GLU A 123 5.86 25.65 21.39
CA GLU A 123 5.31 26.87 21.99
C GLU A 123 6.08 28.13 21.56
N VAL A 124 5.34 29.15 21.13
CA VAL A 124 5.85 30.48 20.79
C VAL A 124 5.01 31.56 21.46
N LYS A 125 5.66 32.54 22.08
CA LYS A 125 5.03 33.69 22.72
C LYS A 125 5.51 34.99 22.08
N ALA A 126 4.64 35.97 21.93
CA ALA A 126 5.00 37.31 21.48
C ALA A 126 4.35 38.38 22.36
N ALA A 127 5.12 39.41 22.71
CA ALA A 127 4.67 40.52 23.53
C ALA A 127 5.18 41.86 23.00
N ALA A 128 4.26 42.80 22.86
CA ALA A 128 4.46 44.23 22.67
C ALA A 128 3.98 44.99 23.92
N PHE A 129 4.09 46.33 23.93
CA PHE A 129 3.83 47.16 25.12
C PHE A 129 2.45 46.92 25.77
N ASP A 130 1.38 46.76 24.97
CA ASP A 130 0.00 46.50 25.44
C ASP A 130 -0.66 45.26 24.80
N TYR A 131 0.07 44.51 23.97
CA TYR A 131 -0.46 43.37 23.22
C TYR A 131 0.40 42.13 23.45
N SER A 132 -0.22 41.00 23.75
CA SER A 132 0.47 39.73 23.90
C SER A 132 -0.36 38.59 23.34
N ASP A 133 0.31 37.62 22.73
CA ASP A 133 -0.32 36.40 22.28
C ASP A 133 0.65 35.22 22.43
N GLY A 134 0.11 34.01 22.50
CA GLY A 134 0.87 32.80 22.67
C GLY A 134 0.20 31.65 21.94
N MET A 135 1.00 30.86 21.23
CA MET A 135 0.53 29.74 20.43
C MET A 135 1.28 28.48 20.77
N ILE A 136 0.52 27.40 20.97
CA ILE A 136 1.04 26.05 21.16
C ILE A 136 0.42 25.16 20.09
N LYS A 137 1.24 24.45 19.32
CA LYS A 137 0.76 23.47 18.33
C LYS A 137 1.55 22.16 18.46
N PRO A 138 0.88 20.99 18.34
CA PRO A 138 1.56 19.71 18.33
C PRO A 138 2.28 19.49 16.99
N LEU A 139 3.53 19.06 17.05
CA LEU A 139 4.30 18.54 15.93
C LEU A 139 4.31 17.01 16.02
N LYS A 140 3.74 16.32 15.01
CA LYS A 140 3.76 14.86 14.93
C LYS A 140 5.09 14.40 14.32
N VAL A 141 5.90 13.68 15.09
CA VAL A 141 7.18 13.13 14.64
C VAL A 141 7.03 11.66 14.30
N VAL A 142 7.38 11.31 13.06
CA VAL A 142 7.27 9.99 12.46
C VAL A 142 8.64 9.38 12.18
N SER A 143 8.68 8.07 11.98
CA SER A 143 9.95 7.37 11.76
C SER A 143 10.56 7.66 10.38
N GLU A 144 11.86 7.42 10.26
CA GLU A 144 12.61 7.51 9.01
C GLU A 144 12.33 6.35 8.05
N GLY A 145 11.68 5.29 8.51
CA GLY A 145 11.38 4.10 7.72
C GLY A 145 10.03 4.13 7.02
N VAL A 146 9.81 3.14 6.17
CA VAL A 146 8.52 2.85 5.56
C VAL A 146 7.83 1.75 6.36
N LEU A 147 6.52 1.87 6.56
CA LEU A 147 5.72 0.83 7.21
C LEU A 147 5.57 -0.36 6.26
N ILE A 148 6.09 -1.52 6.65
CA ILE A 148 6.08 -2.76 5.86
C ILE A 148 5.13 -3.79 6.52
N PRO A 149 4.22 -4.41 5.76
CA PRO A 149 3.44 -5.55 6.21
C PRO A 149 4.21 -6.86 6.02
N LEU A 150 4.38 -7.63 7.10
CA LEU A 150 4.88 -9.00 7.06
C LEU A 150 3.74 -9.98 7.33
N HIS A 151 3.32 -10.70 6.29
CA HIS A 151 2.35 -11.78 6.40
C HIS A 151 3.05 -13.08 6.77
N ARG A 152 2.72 -13.65 7.94
CA ARG A 152 2.92 -15.06 8.20
C ARG A 152 1.72 -15.79 7.61
N GLY A 153 1.96 -16.73 6.68
CA GLY A 153 0.92 -17.35 5.86
C GLY A 153 -0.32 -17.82 6.63
N ASN A 154 -1.46 -17.87 5.92
CA ASN A 154 -2.74 -18.26 6.50
C ASN A 154 -2.72 -19.72 6.97
N VAL A 155 -3.21 -19.97 8.19
CA VAL A 155 -3.27 -21.30 8.78
C VAL A 155 -4.73 -21.73 8.94
N GLU A 156 -5.06 -22.92 8.42
CA GLU A 156 -6.39 -23.54 8.56
C GLU A 156 -6.56 -24.16 9.97
N LEU A 157 -7.56 -23.70 10.71
CA LEU A 157 -8.04 -24.24 11.98
C LEU A 157 -9.23 -25.18 11.72
N ASN A 158 -8.98 -26.49 11.75
CA ASN A 158 -10.00 -27.52 11.55
C ASN A 158 -9.87 -28.60 12.63
N PRO A 159 -10.71 -28.59 13.70
CA PRO A 159 -10.60 -29.54 14.81
C PRO A 159 -10.80 -31.00 14.38
N VAL A 160 -11.59 -31.23 13.33
CA VAL A 160 -11.88 -32.59 12.81
C VAL A 160 -10.65 -33.16 12.09
N LYS A 161 -9.94 -32.34 11.32
CA LYS A 161 -8.78 -32.75 10.51
C LYS A 161 -7.46 -32.71 11.28
N ASN A 162 -7.25 -31.66 12.08
CA ASN A 162 -5.98 -31.38 12.74
C ASN A 162 -5.98 -31.80 14.23
N GLY A 163 -7.14 -32.18 14.78
CA GLY A 163 -7.34 -32.44 16.20
C GLY A 163 -7.39 -31.15 17.04
N GLU A 164 -7.81 -31.26 18.30
CA GLU A 164 -7.89 -30.12 19.23
C GLU A 164 -6.53 -29.73 19.84
N LYS A 165 -5.46 -29.75 19.04
CA LYS A 165 -4.11 -29.43 19.50
C LYS A 165 -3.85 -27.92 19.50
N PRO A 166 -3.19 -27.36 20.53
CA PRO A 166 -2.78 -25.96 20.53
C PRO A 166 -1.70 -25.72 19.47
N MET A 167 -1.90 -24.68 18.66
CA MET A 167 -0.88 -24.19 17.72
C MET A 167 -0.10 -23.06 18.38
N LEU A 168 1.19 -23.29 18.58
CA LEU A 168 2.13 -22.30 19.12
C LEU A 168 2.66 -21.43 17.98
N LEU A 169 2.46 -20.12 18.09
CA LEU A 169 2.94 -19.11 17.15
C LEU A 169 3.70 -18.03 17.90
N LYS A 170 4.71 -17.47 17.23
CA LYS A 170 5.57 -16.43 17.80
C LYS A 170 5.48 -15.15 16.97
N ALA A 171 5.31 -14.03 17.67
CA ALA A 171 5.43 -12.70 17.08
C ALA A 171 6.92 -12.35 16.91
N ASP A 172 7.54 -12.80 15.82
CA ASP A 172 8.97 -12.59 15.58
C ASP A 172 9.31 -11.13 15.26
N ILE A 173 10.50 -10.70 15.69
CA ILE A 173 11.06 -9.41 15.28
C ILE A 173 11.70 -9.55 13.90
N PRO A 174 11.27 -8.78 12.89
CA PRO A 174 11.94 -8.71 11.60
C PRO A 174 13.36 -8.13 11.76
N ALA A 175 14.35 -8.75 11.11
CA ALA A 175 15.76 -8.39 11.24
C ALA A 175 16.10 -7.01 10.64
N ASP A 176 15.27 -6.52 9.72
CA ASP A 176 15.37 -5.24 9.01
C ASP A 176 14.60 -4.10 9.70
N ARG A 177 14.00 -4.35 10.87
CA ARG A 177 13.29 -3.34 11.65
C ARG A 177 14.22 -2.24 12.13
N LEU A 178 13.75 -1.00 12.03
CA LEU A 178 14.43 0.16 12.58
C LEU A 178 14.42 0.16 14.12
N PRO A 179 15.57 0.46 14.77
CA PRO A 179 15.62 0.61 16.22
C PRO A 179 14.64 1.67 16.75
N ASP A 180 14.04 1.39 17.90
CA ASP A 180 13.10 2.26 18.63
C ASP A 180 11.83 2.66 17.83
N THR A 181 11.41 1.83 16.88
CA THR A 181 10.13 2.00 16.16
C THR A 181 9.06 1.05 16.67
N PRO A 182 7.78 1.43 16.75
CA PRO A 182 6.71 0.50 17.15
C PRO A 182 6.56 -0.61 16.11
N ALA A 183 6.26 -1.82 16.59
CA ALA A 183 5.89 -2.94 15.75
C ALA A 183 4.75 -3.69 16.44
N ASP A 184 3.66 -3.87 15.71
CA ASP A 184 2.43 -4.48 16.21
C ASP A 184 2.11 -5.72 15.39
N THR A 185 1.81 -6.83 16.07
CA THR A 185 1.30 -8.04 15.41
C THR A 185 -0.21 -8.11 15.60
N TYR A 186 -0.92 -8.15 14.49
CA TYR A 186 -2.35 -8.32 14.41
C TYR A 186 -2.68 -9.76 14.08
N ILE A 187 -3.52 -10.36 14.90
CA ILE A 187 -4.08 -11.69 14.69
C ILE A 187 -5.49 -11.51 14.21
N SER A 188 -5.86 -12.13 13.09
CA SER A 188 -7.24 -12.19 12.63
C SER A 188 -7.69 -13.65 12.48
N ILE A 189 -8.84 -13.95 13.05
CA ILE A 189 -9.52 -15.24 12.95
C ILE A 189 -10.81 -15.00 12.19
N THR A 190 -10.93 -15.62 11.02
CA THR A 190 -12.11 -15.56 10.18
C THR A 190 -12.64 -16.97 10.00
N ALA A 191 -13.90 -17.23 10.37
CA ALA A 191 -14.48 -18.53 10.08
C ALA A 191 -14.61 -18.73 8.57
N GLU A 192 -14.30 -19.95 8.16
CA GLU A 192 -14.60 -20.42 6.83
C GLU A 192 -15.87 -21.24 6.95
N GLU A 193 -16.97 -20.81 6.32
CA GLU A 193 -18.14 -21.68 6.15
C GLU A 193 -17.74 -22.80 5.17
N ILE A 194 -17.03 -23.81 5.67
CA ILE A 194 -16.86 -25.08 4.99
C ILE A 194 -18.13 -25.86 5.30
N ALA A 195 -19.12 -25.72 4.43
CA ALA A 195 -20.05 -26.81 4.27
C ALA A 195 -19.21 -27.97 3.71
N GLN A 196 -18.98 -29.03 4.49
CA GLN A 196 -18.11 -30.13 4.04
C GLN A 196 -18.71 -30.96 2.88
N THR A 197 -19.86 -30.54 2.36
CA THR A 197 -20.40 -30.92 1.04
C THR A 197 -20.74 -29.72 0.15
N VAL A 198 -20.52 -28.48 0.60
CA VAL A 198 -20.63 -27.29 -0.24
C VAL A 198 -19.34 -26.50 -0.06
N GLU A 199 -18.36 -26.75 -0.94
CA GLU A 199 -17.13 -25.98 -0.91
C GLU A 199 -17.42 -24.49 -0.91
N GLN A 200 -16.48 -23.73 -0.32
CA GLN A 200 -16.52 -22.28 -0.25
C GLN A 200 -17.08 -21.75 -1.56
N ALA A 201 -18.22 -21.07 -1.49
CA ALA A 201 -18.73 -20.33 -2.63
C ALA A 201 -17.58 -19.44 -3.01
N ILE A 202 -17.27 -19.41 -4.29
CA ILE A 202 -16.43 -18.33 -4.79
C ILE A 202 -17.11 -17.03 -4.33
N SER A 203 -16.37 -16.22 -3.57
CA SER A 203 -16.91 -15.07 -2.83
C SER A 203 -17.77 -14.19 -3.73
N GLY A 204 -18.99 -13.85 -3.27
CA GLY A 204 -19.88 -12.93 -3.96
C GLY A 204 -19.26 -11.56 -4.25
N SER A 205 -18.27 -11.12 -3.45
CA SER A 205 -17.53 -9.87 -3.68
C SER A 205 -16.83 -9.81 -5.05
N PHE A 206 -16.41 -10.94 -5.60
CA PHE A 206 -15.86 -11.02 -6.95
C PHE A 206 -16.93 -10.80 -8.02
N MET A 207 -18.15 -11.31 -7.81
CA MET A 207 -19.27 -11.17 -8.75
C MET A 207 -19.61 -9.70 -9.01
N GLY A 208 -19.48 -8.85 -7.99
CA GLY A 208 -19.69 -7.42 -8.13
C GLY A 208 -18.80 -6.76 -9.19
N ARG A 209 -17.65 -7.35 -9.54
CA ARG A 209 -16.74 -6.83 -10.57
C ARG A 209 -17.20 -7.18 -11.99
N LEU A 210 -18.02 -8.21 -12.14
CA LEU A 210 -18.57 -8.65 -13.42
C LEU A 210 -19.82 -7.85 -13.82
N ILE A 211 -20.37 -7.04 -12.91
CA ILE A 211 -21.50 -6.16 -13.16
C ILE A 211 -20.99 -4.85 -13.78
N PHE A 212 -21.02 -4.78 -15.12
CA PHE A 212 -20.73 -3.55 -15.86
C PHE A 212 -21.55 -3.52 -17.16
N GLN A 213 -21.64 -2.33 -17.75
CA GLN A 213 -22.46 -2.11 -18.94
C GLN A 213 -21.84 -2.75 -20.19
N PRO A 214 -22.59 -3.58 -20.94
CA PRO A 214 -22.12 -4.16 -22.19
C PRO A 214 -22.04 -3.12 -23.31
N THR A 215 -20.98 -3.20 -24.12
CA THR A 215 -20.72 -2.34 -25.29
C THR A 215 -19.87 -3.09 -26.33
N GLY A 216 -19.83 -2.63 -27.58
CA GLY A 216 -19.01 -3.20 -28.66
C GLY A 216 -19.82 -3.81 -29.80
N CYS A 217 -19.17 -4.61 -30.66
CA CYS A 217 -19.81 -5.33 -31.77
C CYS A 217 -20.64 -6.55 -31.31
N GLY A 218 -21.35 -7.25 -32.21
CA GLY A 218 -22.23 -8.37 -31.84
C GLY A 218 -21.60 -9.50 -31.01
N GLU A 219 -20.30 -9.77 -31.20
CA GLU A 219 -19.55 -10.70 -30.35
C GLU A 219 -19.19 -10.09 -28.99
N GLN A 220 -18.65 -8.86 -29.00
CA GLN A 220 -18.21 -8.15 -27.80
C GLN A 220 -19.38 -7.77 -26.88
N ASN A 221 -20.53 -7.45 -27.45
CA ASN A 221 -21.73 -7.13 -26.72
C ASN A 221 -22.26 -8.38 -25.98
N MET A 222 -22.34 -9.54 -26.66
CA MET A 222 -22.67 -10.81 -25.97
C MET A 222 -21.65 -11.18 -24.92
N TYR A 223 -20.37 -11.03 -25.24
CA TYR A 223 -19.27 -11.25 -24.32
C TYR A 223 -19.45 -10.46 -23.03
N ARG A 224 -19.73 -9.15 -23.13
CA ARG A 224 -19.92 -8.28 -21.95
C ARG A 224 -21.26 -8.48 -21.27
N MET A 225 -22.33 -8.85 -21.99
CA MET A 225 -23.66 -9.08 -21.41
C MET A 225 -23.71 -10.36 -20.58
N THR A 226 -22.93 -11.38 -20.94
CA THR A 226 -22.97 -12.67 -20.21
C THR A 226 -22.41 -12.54 -18.78
N LEU A 227 -21.57 -11.53 -18.53
CA LEU A 227 -20.95 -11.27 -17.23
C LEU A 227 -21.91 -10.79 -16.14
N PRO A 228 -22.67 -9.68 -16.31
CA PRO A 228 -23.69 -9.29 -15.35
C PRO A 228 -24.78 -10.35 -15.23
N LEU A 229 -25.07 -11.11 -16.31
CA LEU A 229 -26.01 -12.22 -16.28
C LEU A 229 -25.56 -13.34 -15.33
N ILE A 230 -24.35 -13.88 -15.51
CA ILE A 230 -23.88 -14.98 -14.67
C ILE A 230 -23.63 -14.53 -13.23
N ALA A 231 -23.19 -13.29 -13.04
CA ALA A 231 -23.03 -12.69 -11.72
C ALA A 231 -24.38 -12.60 -11.00
N ALA A 232 -25.42 -12.06 -11.66
CA ALA A 232 -26.76 -11.99 -11.09
C ALA A 232 -27.34 -13.38 -10.81
N HIS A 233 -27.20 -14.33 -11.75
CA HIS A 233 -27.65 -15.71 -11.57
C HIS A 233 -26.98 -16.40 -10.38
N TYR A 234 -25.66 -16.26 -10.24
CA TYR A 234 -24.90 -16.84 -9.14
C TYR A 234 -25.25 -16.19 -7.80
N LEU A 235 -25.33 -14.86 -7.74
CA LEU A 235 -25.68 -14.12 -6.51
C LEU A 235 -27.12 -14.41 -6.06
N ASP A 236 -28.07 -14.51 -7.00
CA ASP A 236 -29.46 -14.93 -6.72
C ASP A 236 -29.49 -16.37 -6.21
N SER A 237 -28.76 -17.29 -6.83
CA SER A 237 -28.74 -18.72 -6.47
C SER A 237 -28.10 -18.98 -5.10
N THR A 238 -27.10 -18.17 -4.73
CA THR A 238 -26.32 -18.35 -3.51
C THR A 238 -26.71 -17.41 -2.37
N ASN A 239 -27.68 -16.50 -2.59
CA ASN A 239 -28.11 -15.47 -1.63
C ASN A 239 -26.96 -14.57 -1.11
N GLN A 240 -26.06 -14.13 -1.99
CA GLN A 240 -24.84 -13.37 -1.62
C GLN A 240 -24.86 -11.88 -2.02
N TRP A 241 -26.04 -11.29 -2.26
CA TRP A 241 -26.15 -9.87 -2.66
C TRP A 241 -25.67 -8.87 -1.61
N ASP A 242 -25.69 -9.26 -0.32
CA ASP A 242 -25.16 -8.49 0.80
C ASP A 242 -23.65 -8.20 0.64
N THR A 243 -22.88 -9.12 0.07
CA THR A 243 -21.44 -8.95 -0.16
C THR A 243 -21.08 -7.92 -1.22
N VAL A 244 -22.05 -7.56 -2.08
CA VAL A 244 -21.87 -6.66 -3.23
C VAL A 244 -22.65 -5.35 -3.06
N GLY A 245 -23.73 -5.37 -2.27
CA GLY A 245 -24.71 -4.29 -2.13
C GLY A 245 -26.01 -4.65 -2.85
N PHE A 246 -27.14 -4.63 -2.13
CA PHE A 246 -28.44 -5.03 -2.68
C PHE A 246 -28.88 -4.14 -3.86
N GLU A 247 -28.57 -2.84 -3.83
CA GLU A 247 -28.83 -1.92 -4.94
C GLU A 247 -28.18 -2.33 -6.28
N ARG A 248 -27.11 -3.13 -6.25
CA ARG A 248 -26.40 -3.55 -7.47
C ARG A 248 -27.12 -4.65 -8.25
N ARG A 249 -28.15 -5.27 -7.66
CA ARG A 249 -29.00 -6.22 -8.38
C ARG A 249 -29.74 -5.51 -9.51
N ASP A 250 -30.36 -4.37 -9.23
CA ASP A 250 -31.08 -3.60 -10.25
C ASP A 250 -30.14 -3.04 -11.32
N GLU A 251 -28.91 -2.69 -10.94
CA GLU A 251 -27.84 -2.31 -11.87
C GLU A 251 -27.53 -3.46 -12.86
N ALA A 252 -27.32 -4.68 -12.36
CA ALA A 252 -27.06 -5.85 -13.20
C ALA A 252 -28.24 -6.14 -14.15
N ILE A 253 -29.47 -6.08 -13.66
CA ILE A 253 -30.68 -6.28 -14.46
C ILE A 253 -30.79 -5.24 -15.59
N ASN A 254 -30.47 -3.98 -15.30
CA ASN A 254 -30.45 -2.93 -16.32
C ASN A 254 -29.35 -3.17 -17.36
N HIS A 255 -28.14 -3.56 -16.95
CA HIS A 255 -27.06 -3.88 -17.88
C HIS A 255 -27.39 -5.08 -18.78
N ILE A 256 -28.04 -6.12 -18.25
CA ILE A 256 -28.54 -7.26 -19.05
C ILE A 256 -29.58 -6.78 -20.07
N ARG A 257 -30.51 -5.91 -19.68
CA ARG A 257 -31.51 -5.32 -20.58
C ARG A 257 -30.86 -4.49 -21.70
N THR A 258 -29.87 -3.66 -21.36
CA THR A 258 -29.10 -2.89 -22.35
C THR A 258 -28.33 -3.80 -23.31
N GLY A 259 -27.71 -4.86 -22.80
CA GLY A 259 -27.02 -5.85 -23.61
C GLY A 259 -27.95 -6.57 -24.59
N TYR A 260 -29.14 -6.97 -24.12
CA TYR A 260 -30.18 -7.56 -24.96
C TYR A 260 -30.58 -6.61 -26.10
N GLN A 261 -30.91 -5.35 -25.77
CA GLN A 261 -31.28 -4.35 -26.79
C GLN A 261 -30.16 -4.10 -27.81
N GLY A 262 -28.91 -3.98 -27.34
CA GLY A 262 -27.75 -3.83 -28.22
C GLY A 262 -27.52 -5.04 -29.12
N GLN A 263 -27.80 -6.25 -28.63
CA GLN A 263 -27.61 -7.47 -29.41
C GLN A 263 -28.64 -7.61 -30.54
N LEU A 264 -29.86 -7.10 -30.35
CA LEU A 264 -30.88 -7.11 -31.40
C LEU A 264 -30.43 -6.34 -32.65
N SER A 265 -29.54 -5.35 -32.52
CA SER A 265 -28.96 -4.63 -33.66
C SER A 265 -28.07 -5.49 -34.57
N TYR A 266 -27.61 -6.65 -34.08
CA TYR A 266 -26.79 -7.61 -34.83
C TYR A 266 -27.57 -8.86 -35.27
N ARG A 267 -28.90 -8.87 -35.06
CA ARG A 267 -29.79 -9.95 -35.48
C ARG A 267 -30.18 -9.78 -36.94
N LYS A 268 -30.06 -10.83 -37.74
CA LYS A 268 -30.50 -10.85 -39.14
C LYS A 268 -31.98 -11.20 -39.28
N THR A 269 -32.52 -10.97 -40.48
CA THR A 269 -33.93 -11.23 -40.81
C THR A 269 -34.31 -12.71 -40.70
N ASP A 270 -33.36 -13.62 -40.89
CA ASP A 270 -33.55 -15.07 -40.74
C ASP A 270 -33.43 -15.56 -39.28
N GLY A 271 -33.15 -14.65 -38.33
CA GLY A 271 -32.97 -14.94 -36.91
C GLY A 271 -31.54 -15.34 -36.52
N SER A 272 -30.60 -15.38 -37.46
CA SER A 272 -29.19 -15.70 -37.18
C SER A 272 -28.38 -14.48 -36.72
N TYR A 273 -27.21 -14.74 -36.13
CA TYR A 273 -26.31 -13.71 -35.61
C TYR A 273 -24.93 -13.75 -36.28
N ALA A 274 -24.34 -12.57 -36.40
CA ALA A 274 -23.01 -12.35 -36.95
C ALA A 274 -22.33 -11.18 -36.21
N ILE A 275 -21.06 -10.92 -36.53
CA ILE A 275 -20.27 -9.82 -35.94
C ILE A 275 -20.80 -8.46 -36.40
N TYR A 276 -21.09 -8.40 -37.71
CA TYR A 276 -21.73 -7.30 -38.41
C TYR A 276 -22.82 -7.87 -39.34
N LEU A 277 -23.83 -7.09 -39.68
CA LEU A 277 -24.96 -7.55 -40.50
C LEU A 277 -24.52 -8.03 -41.90
N GLU A 278 -23.43 -7.46 -42.41
CA GLU A 278 -22.84 -7.75 -43.73
C GLU A 278 -21.99 -9.04 -43.75
N THR A 279 -21.59 -9.55 -42.58
CA THR A 279 -20.75 -10.77 -42.48
C THR A 279 -21.61 -12.04 -42.46
N PRO A 280 -21.14 -13.19 -43.00
CA PRO A 280 -21.87 -14.46 -42.91
C PRO A 280 -22.14 -14.88 -41.45
N SER A 281 -23.30 -15.49 -41.22
CA SER A 281 -23.75 -15.84 -39.87
C SER A 281 -22.95 -17.00 -39.28
N SER A 282 -22.59 -16.88 -37.99
CA SER A 282 -21.87 -17.93 -37.26
C SER A 282 -22.84 -18.87 -36.55
N THR A 283 -22.58 -20.17 -36.67
CA THR A 283 -23.37 -21.23 -36.03
C THR A 283 -23.17 -21.20 -34.52
N TRP A 284 -21.91 -21.13 -34.08
CA TRP A 284 -21.53 -21.04 -32.68
C TRP A 284 -22.09 -19.77 -32.02
N LEU A 285 -21.96 -18.61 -32.66
CA LEU A 285 -22.46 -17.34 -32.09
C LEU A 285 -23.99 -17.37 -31.97
N THR A 286 -24.69 -17.89 -32.98
CA THR A 286 -26.15 -17.99 -32.96
C THR A 286 -26.62 -18.94 -31.84
N ALA A 287 -25.95 -20.08 -31.64
CA ALA A 287 -26.24 -20.99 -30.53
C ALA A 287 -25.92 -20.37 -29.17
N TYR A 288 -24.80 -19.64 -29.06
CA TYR A 288 -24.41 -18.96 -27.82
C TYR A 288 -25.42 -17.86 -27.43
N VAL A 289 -25.87 -17.05 -28.40
CA VAL A 289 -26.92 -16.03 -28.17
C VAL A 289 -28.21 -16.70 -27.68
N ALA A 290 -28.65 -17.78 -28.33
CA ALA A 290 -29.85 -18.50 -27.90
C ALA A 290 -29.71 -19.06 -26.49
N LYS A 291 -28.55 -19.63 -26.13
CA LYS A 291 -28.24 -20.11 -24.78
C LYS A 291 -28.32 -18.99 -23.73
N VAL A 292 -27.60 -17.89 -23.97
CA VAL A 292 -27.53 -16.75 -23.03
C VAL A 292 -28.89 -16.10 -22.87
N PHE A 293 -29.69 -15.97 -23.94
CA PHE A 293 -31.04 -15.42 -23.87
C PHE A 293 -32.02 -16.35 -23.16
N ALA A 294 -31.90 -17.66 -23.33
CA ALA A 294 -32.69 -18.62 -22.57
C ALA A 294 -32.41 -18.51 -21.06
N MET A 295 -31.14 -18.37 -20.66
CA MET A 295 -30.76 -18.11 -19.27
C MET A 295 -31.25 -16.75 -18.76
N ALA A 296 -31.13 -15.70 -19.57
CA ALA A 296 -31.55 -14.34 -19.22
C ALA A 296 -33.07 -14.19 -19.07
N ASN A 297 -33.86 -15.07 -19.70
CA ASN A 297 -35.33 -15.04 -19.66
C ASN A 297 -35.91 -15.14 -18.24
N ASN A 298 -35.15 -15.71 -17.29
CA ASN A 298 -35.55 -15.79 -15.88
C ASN A 298 -35.32 -14.47 -15.10
N LEU A 299 -34.52 -13.55 -15.64
CA LEU A 299 -34.16 -12.28 -14.99
C LEU A 299 -34.74 -11.05 -15.70
N VAL A 300 -34.81 -11.09 -17.03
CA VAL A 300 -35.28 -10.00 -17.90
C VAL A 300 -36.29 -10.57 -18.89
N PRO A 301 -37.39 -9.87 -19.20
CA PRO A 301 -38.33 -10.33 -20.22
C PRO A 301 -37.66 -10.32 -21.61
N ILE A 302 -37.44 -11.51 -22.17
CA ILE A 302 -36.92 -11.71 -23.52
C ILE A 302 -38.07 -12.14 -24.43
N GLU A 303 -38.12 -11.61 -25.65
CA GLU A 303 -39.17 -11.96 -26.60
C GLU A 303 -38.96 -13.38 -27.17
N GLU A 304 -39.95 -14.26 -27.00
CA GLU A 304 -39.88 -15.68 -27.39
C GLU A 304 -39.42 -15.86 -28.86
N HIS A 305 -39.95 -15.04 -29.77
CA HIS A 305 -39.65 -15.14 -31.19
C HIS A 305 -38.17 -14.90 -31.52
N VAL A 306 -37.43 -14.15 -30.68
CA VAL A 306 -35.99 -13.89 -30.86
C VAL A 306 -35.20 -15.17 -30.64
N ILE A 307 -35.45 -15.89 -29.55
CA ILE A 307 -34.79 -17.16 -29.22
C ILE A 307 -35.20 -18.24 -30.24
N CYS A 308 -36.50 -18.35 -30.53
CA CYS A 308 -37.02 -19.46 -31.34
C CYS A 308 -36.64 -19.34 -32.82
N SER A 309 -36.51 -18.11 -33.35
CA SER A 309 -36.00 -17.91 -34.72
C SER A 309 -34.54 -18.34 -34.86
N ALA A 310 -33.68 -18.04 -33.87
CA ALA A 310 -32.29 -18.48 -33.86
C ALA A 310 -32.16 -20.01 -33.80
N LEU A 311 -32.92 -20.67 -32.92
CA LEU A 311 -32.96 -22.13 -32.84
C LEU A 311 -33.49 -22.76 -34.13
N LYS A 312 -34.57 -22.22 -34.70
CA LYS A 312 -35.12 -22.68 -35.99
C LYS A 312 -34.09 -22.57 -37.11
N TRP A 313 -33.33 -21.48 -37.15
CA TRP A 313 -32.28 -21.29 -38.16
C TRP A 313 -31.16 -22.33 -38.03
N LEU A 314 -30.71 -22.63 -36.81
CA LEU A 314 -29.70 -23.67 -36.56
C LEU A 314 -30.16 -25.05 -37.07
N VAL A 315 -31.41 -25.43 -36.76
CA VAL A 315 -31.99 -26.70 -37.19
C VAL A 315 -32.07 -26.80 -38.72
N LEU A 316 -32.52 -25.74 -39.39
CA LEU A 316 -32.80 -25.80 -40.84
C LEU A 316 -31.55 -25.62 -41.70
N ASN A 317 -30.58 -24.83 -41.26
CA ASN A 317 -29.46 -24.40 -42.12
C ASN A 317 -28.11 -24.99 -41.73
N LYS A 318 -27.95 -25.48 -40.48
CA LYS A 318 -26.62 -25.87 -39.94
C LYS A 318 -26.52 -27.30 -39.43
N GLN A 319 -27.64 -28.01 -39.29
CA GLN A 319 -27.63 -29.44 -38.95
C GLN A 319 -27.43 -30.31 -40.19
N LEU A 320 -26.47 -31.23 -40.14
CA LEU A 320 -26.20 -32.22 -41.18
C LEU A 320 -27.16 -33.43 -41.06
N PRO A 321 -27.31 -34.25 -42.12
CA PRO A 321 -28.21 -35.42 -42.11
C PRO A 321 -27.88 -36.46 -41.03
N ASP A 322 -26.60 -36.56 -40.64
CA ASP A 322 -26.12 -37.44 -39.57
C ASP A 322 -26.42 -36.92 -38.16
N GLY A 323 -26.94 -35.70 -38.03
CA GLY A 323 -27.29 -35.05 -36.76
C GLY A 323 -26.23 -34.10 -36.22
N SER A 324 -25.03 -34.08 -36.80
CA SER A 324 -23.95 -33.17 -36.40
C SER A 324 -24.20 -31.73 -36.87
N PHE A 325 -23.56 -30.75 -36.23
CA PHE A 325 -23.61 -29.35 -36.64
C PHE A 325 -22.28 -28.89 -37.23
N LYS A 326 -22.34 -28.08 -38.28
CA LYS A 326 -21.16 -27.56 -38.96
C LYS A 326 -21.05 -26.04 -38.82
N GLU A 327 -19.86 -25.55 -38.52
CA GLU A 327 -19.54 -24.12 -38.58
C GLU A 327 -19.07 -23.74 -39.99
N GLU A 328 -19.65 -22.68 -40.55
CA GLU A 328 -19.29 -22.16 -41.88
C GLU A 328 -18.58 -20.80 -41.82
N SER A 329 -18.78 -20.04 -40.73
CA SER A 329 -18.17 -18.73 -40.53
C SER A 329 -17.67 -18.65 -39.09
N ALA A 330 -16.35 -18.79 -38.92
CA ALA A 330 -15.73 -18.77 -37.60
C ALA A 330 -15.75 -17.35 -36.99
N VAL A 331 -16.03 -17.31 -35.69
CA VAL A 331 -15.96 -16.12 -34.81
C VAL A 331 -14.55 -15.51 -34.86
N LEU A 332 -14.43 -14.18 -34.97
CA LEU A 332 -13.11 -13.50 -35.01
C LEU A 332 -12.39 -13.59 -33.66
N SER A 333 -13.14 -13.52 -32.56
CA SER A 333 -12.62 -13.70 -31.21
C SER A 333 -12.47 -15.19 -30.87
N ARG A 334 -11.33 -15.80 -31.25
CA ARG A 334 -11.02 -17.22 -30.94
C ARG A 334 -11.08 -17.54 -29.43
N GLY A 335 -10.92 -16.55 -28.55
CA GLY A 335 -11.05 -16.73 -27.10
C GLY A 335 -12.47 -17.00 -26.59
N MET A 336 -13.50 -16.58 -27.33
CA MET A 336 -14.90 -16.80 -26.94
C MET A 336 -15.38 -18.23 -27.20
N VAL A 337 -14.74 -18.95 -28.11
CA VAL A 337 -15.20 -20.27 -28.56
C VAL A 337 -14.76 -21.40 -27.60
N GLY A 338 -13.88 -21.11 -26.64
CA GLY A 338 -13.37 -22.11 -25.71
C GLY A 338 -12.63 -23.25 -26.41
N GLY A 339 -12.74 -24.47 -25.88
CA GLY A 339 -12.05 -25.66 -26.41
C GLY A 339 -12.74 -26.32 -27.61
N VAL A 340 -13.79 -25.69 -28.15
CA VAL A 340 -14.71 -26.29 -29.13
C VAL A 340 -14.04 -26.54 -30.50
N GLN A 341 -12.97 -25.80 -30.84
CA GLN A 341 -12.20 -25.98 -32.08
C GLN A 341 -11.00 -26.94 -31.93
N GLY A 342 -10.86 -27.64 -30.79
CA GLY A 342 -9.77 -28.59 -30.55
C GLY A 342 -9.94 -29.92 -31.30
N ASN A 343 -9.17 -30.95 -30.89
CA ASN A 343 -9.41 -32.32 -31.35
C ASN A 343 -10.84 -32.75 -30.96
N ASP A 344 -11.52 -33.45 -31.87
CA ASP A 344 -12.95 -33.81 -31.76
C ASP A 344 -13.93 -32.60 -31.83
N ALA A 345 -13.63 -31.62 -32.71
CA ALA A 345 -14.43 -30.40 -32.90
C ALA A 345 -15.86 -30.68 -33.39
N ASP A 346 -16.07 -31.74 -34.17
CA ASP A 346 -17.39 -32.21 -34.63
C ASP A 346 -18.32 -32.54 -33.46
N ALA A 347 -17.80 -33.31 -32.50
CA ALA A 347 -18.53 -33.66 -31.28
C ALA A 347 -18.70 -32.46 -30.36
N SER A 348 -17.67 -31.62 -30.24
CA SER A 348 -17.69 -30.46 -29.36
C SER A 348 -18.70 -29.40 -29.82
N LEU A 349 -18.69 -29.02 -31.09
CA LEU A 349 -19.65 -28.05 -31.63
C LEU A 349 -21.08 -28.59 -31.57
N THR A 350 -21.27 -29.87 -31.94
CA THR A 350 -22.59 -30.51 -31.85
C THR A 350 -23.11 -30.54 -30.42
N ALA A 351 -22.28 -30.91 -29.45
CA ALA A 351 -22.66 -30.90 -28.03
C ALA A 351 -23.04 -29.48 -27.55
N PHE A 352 -22.25 -28.47 -27.90
CA PHE A 352 -22.54 -27.08 -27.54
C PHE A 352 -23.88 -26.57 -28.10
N VAL A 353 -24.14 -26.83 -29.39
CA VAL A 353 -25.41 -26.44 -30.04
C VAL A 353 -26.59 -27.18 -29.41
N VAL A 354 -26.44 -28.48 -29.12
CA VAL A 354 -27.48 -29.28 -28.46
C VAL A 354 -27.76 -28.79 -27.05
N ILE A 355 -26.74 -28.42 -26.27
CA ILE A 355 -26.92 -27.83 -24.94
C ILE A 355 -27.75 -26.54 -25.04
N ALA A 356 -27.43 -25.65 -25.99
CA ALA A 356 -28.21 -24.44 -26.23
C ALA A 356 -29.67 -24.75 -26.63
N MET A 357 -29.89 -25.76 -27.48
CA MET A 357 -31.23 -26.21 -27.85
C MET A 357 -31.99 -26.84 -26.68
N GLN A 358 -31.31 -27.56 -25.79
CA GLN A 358 -31.89 -28.17 -24.59
C GLN A 358 -32.31 -27.10 -23.57
N GLU A 359 -31.47 -26.08 -23.32
CA GLU A 359 -31.79 -24.95 -22.44
C GLU A 359 -32.94 -24.09 -23.02
N GLY A 360 -33.00 -23.92 -24.34
CA GLY A 360 -34.10 -23.21 -25.02
C GLY A 360 -35.37 -24.05 -25.27
N LYS A 361 -35.35 -25.36 -24.96
CA LYS A 361 -36.44 -26.30 -25.27
C LYS A 361 -37.75 -25.93 -24.56
N GLU A 362 -37.66 -25.48 -23.31
CA GLU A 362 -38.85 -25.12 -22.52
C GLU A 362 -39.57 -23.90 -23.10
N ILE A 363 -38.81 -22.97 -23.68
CA ILE A 363 -39.33 -21.74 -24.29
C ILE A 363 -39.86 -22.04 -25.71
N CYS A 364 -39.07 -22.71 -26.55
CA CYS A 364 -39.34 -22.82 -27.99
C CYS A 364 -39.96 -24.13 -28.45
N GLY A 365 -40.19 -25.09 -27.54
CA GLY A 365 -40.66 -26.43 -27.89
C GLY A 365 -42.01 -26.47 -28.61
N LYS A 366 -42.88 -25.47 -28.38
CA LYS A 366 -44.18 -25.34 -29.08
C LYS A 366 -44.06 -24.60 -30.41
N SER A 367 -43.20 -23.59 -30.46
CA SER A 367 -43.03 -22.69 -31.61
C SER A 367 -42.17 -23.29 -32.73
N VAL A 368 -41.28 -24.23 -32.40
CA VAL A 368 -40.39 -24.92 -33.37
C VAL A 368 -40.63 -26.42 -33.32
N GLY A 369 -41.60 -26.91 -34.10
CA GLY A 369 -41.98 -28.33 -34.12
C GLY A 369 -40.85 -29.30 -34.51
N SER A 370 -39.83 -28.85 -35.25
CA SER A 370 -38.65 -29.66 -35.62
C SER A 370 -37.56 -29.74 -34.55
N LEU A 371 -37.66 -28.95 -33.47
CA LEU A 371 -36.60 -28.85 -32.45
C LEU A 371 -36.36 -30.17 -31.71
N HIS A 372 -37.42 -30.87 -31.34
CA HIS A 372 -37.30 -32.13 -30.60
C HIS A 372 -36.58 -33.22 -31.41
N GLU A 373 -36.94 -33.35 -32.69
CA GLU A 373 -36.32 -34.32 -33.58
C GLU A 373 -34.87 -33.95 -33.91
N SER A 374 -34.57 -32.66 -34.06
CA SER A 374 -33.21 -32.15 -34.23
C SER A 374 -32.30 -32.50 -33.04
N ILE A 375 -32.77 -32.25 -31.81
CA ILE A 375 -32.07 -32.62 -30.57
C ILE A 375 -31.84 -34.13 -30.54
N ARG A 376 -32.86 -34.93 -30.87
CA ARG A 376 -32.77 -36.40 -30.87
C ARG A 376 -31.68 -36.91 -31.81
N LYS A 377 -31.63 -36.40 -33.06
CA LYS A 377 -30.60 -36.78 -34.05
C LYS A 377 -29.20 -36.45 -33.56
N ALA A 378 -29.00 -35.25 -33.02
CA ALA A 378 -27.71 -34.82 -32.52
C ALA A 378 -27.26 -35.63 -31.28
N VAL A 379 -28.19 -35.98 -30.38
CA VAL A 379 -27.91 -36.88 -29.25
C VAL A 379 -27.48 -38.28 -29.73
N VAL A 380 -28.13 -38.84 -30.75
CA VAL A 380 -27.75 -40.13 -31.34
C VAL A 380 -26.34 -40.07 -31.96
N PHE A 381 -26.02 -39.00 -32.67
CA PHE A 381 -24.67 -38.77 -33.20
C PHE A 381 -23.62 -38.74 -32.08
N LEU A 382 -23.88 -37.96 -31.02
CA LEU A 382 -22.99 -37.83 -29.87
C LEU A 382 -22.82 -39.14 -29.11
N GLU A 383 -23.89 -39.93 -28.96
CA GLU A 383 -23.86 -41.26 -28.33
C GLU A 383 -22.91 -42.23 -29.06
N GLY A 384 -22.94 -42.22 -30.40
CA GLY A 384 -22.02 -43.02 -31.22
C GLY A 384 -20.57 -42.53 -31.19
N ARG A 385 -20.37 -41.20 -31.06
CA ARG A 385 -19.04 -40.58 -31.08
C ARG A 385 -18.33 -40.63 -29.71
N LEU A 386 -19.08 -40.63 -28.61
CA LEU A 386 -18.58 -40.55 -27.23
C LEU A 386 -17.46 -41.56 -26.88
N PRO A 387 -17.53 -42.87 -27.25
CA PRO A 387 -16.47 -43.83 -26.92
C PRO A 387 -15.15 -43.60 -27.67
N GLN A 388 -15.19 -42.84 -28.77
CA GLN A 388 -14.05 -42.55 -29.65
C GLN A 388 -13.39 -41.21 -29.31
N LEU A 389 -13.92 -40.46 -28.34
CA LEU A 389 -13.38 -39.17 -27.93
C LEU A 389 -12.08 -39.35 -27.15
N THR A 390 -11.08 -38.56 -27.50
CA THR A 390 -9.78 -38.59 -26.82
C THR A 390 -9.56 -37.36 -25.96
N ASN A 391 -10.16 -36.24 -26.35
CA ASN A 391 -10.05 -34.96 -25.66
C ASN A 391 -10.96 -34.91 -24.40
N PRO A 392 -10.41 -34.74 -23.18
CA PRO A 392 -11.20 -34.63 -21.96
C PRO A 392 -12.24 -33.51 -21.99
N TYR A 393 -11.98 -32.43 -22.73
CA TYR A 393 -12.93 -31.33 -22.94
C TYR A 393 -14.17 -31.78 -23.71
N ALA A 394 -13.97 -32.45 -24.85
CA ALA A 394 -15.05 -32.98 -25.67
C ALA A 394 -15.86 -34.01 -24.88
N VAL A 395 -15.19 -34.92 -24.15
CA VAL A 395 -15.83 -35.91 -23.28
C VAL A 395 -16.74 -35.25 -22.25
N ALA A 396 -16.26 -34.23 -21.51
CA ALA A 396 -17.04 -33.59 -20.47
C ALA A 396 -18.26 -32.84 -21.02
N MET A 397 -18.10 -32.07 -22.10
CA MET A 397 -19.20 -31.32 -22.71
C MET A 397 -20.23 -32.25 -23.36
N THR A 398 -19.80 -33.28 -24.08
CA THR A 398 -20.71 -34.32 -24.61
C THR A 398 -21.43 -35.04 -23.48
N SER A 399 -20.74 -35.37 -22.39
CA SER A 399 -21.35 -36.01 -21.22
C SER A 399 -22.45 -35.14 -20.60
N TYR A 400 -22.28 -33.83 -20.52
CA TYR A 400 -23.34 -32.92 -20.06
C TYR A 400 -24.55 -32.91 -21.01
N ALA A 401 -24.32 -32.82 -22.33
CA ALA A 401 -25.40 -32.91 -23.32
C ALA A 401 -26.17 -34.24 -23.22
N MET A 402 -25.46 -35.34 -22.95
CA MET A 402 -26.04 -36.67 -22.72
C MET A 402 -26.78 -36.76 -21.38
N ALA A 403 -26.27 -36.12 -20.32
CA ALA A 403 -26.94 -36.05 -19.02
C ALA A 403 -28.28 -35.32 -19.09
N ASN A 404 -28.37 -34.24 -19.89
CA ASN A 404 -29.64 -33.55 -20.16
C ASN A 404 -30.66 -34.38 -20.95
N ALA A 405 -30.21 -35.46 -21.62
CA ALA A 405 -31.05 -36.42 -22.31
C ALA A 405 -31.24 -37.72 -21.50
N ASP A 406 -30.86 -37.74 -20.21
CA ASP A 406 -30.91 -38.91 -19.32
C ASP A 406 -30.12 -40.13 -19.83
N LYS A 407 -29.08 -39.90 -20.63
CA LYS A 407 -28.22 -40.93 -21.25
C LYS A 407 -26.74 -40.81 -20.86
N LEU A 408 -26.45 -40.28 -19.66
CA LEU A 408 -25.07 -40.12 -19.19
C LEU A 408 -24.37 -41.47 -19.00
N ASN A 409 -23.26 -41.70 -19.71
CA ASN A 409 -22.35 -42.79 -19.41
C ASN A 409 -21.28 -42.32 -18.40
N LYS A 410 -21.51 -42.61 -17.11
CA LYS A 410 -20.61 -42.21 -16.02
C LYS A 410 -19.21 -42.83 -16.16
N ASP A 411 -19.10 -44.06 -16.65
CA ASP A 411 -17.81 -44.75 -16.73
C ASP A 411 -16.85 -44.07 -17.70
N ILE A 412 -17.36 -43.65 -18.87
CA ILE A 412 -16.57 -42.89 -19.86
C ILE A 412 -16.16 -41.53 -19.29
N LEU A 413 -17.08 -40.81 -18.65
CA LEU A 413 -16.77 -39.51 -18.03
C LEU A 413 -15.66 -39.67 -16.98
N MET A 414 -15.79 -40.65 -16.07
CA MET A 414 -14.84 -40.87 -14.98
C MET A 414 -13.48 -41.40 -15.46
N LYS A 415 -13.44 -42.18 -16.55
CA LYS A 415 -12.19 -42.67 -17.17
C LYS A 415 -11.26 -41.54 -17.60
N HIS A 416 -11.81 -40.40 -18.00
CA HIS A 416 -11.05 -39.22 -18.41
C HIS A 416 -10.83 -38.21 -17.26
N SER A 417 -11.21 -38.57 -16.03
CA SER A 417 -10.97 -37.74 -14.84
C SER A 417 -9.57 -37.99 -14.26
N THR A 418 -8.96 -36.95 -13.74
CA THR A 418 -7.71 -37.02 -12.98
C THR A 418 -8.00 -36.74 -11.51
N GLN A 419 -7.64 -37.66 -10.62
CA GLN A 419 -7.78 -37.49 -9.17
C GLN A 419 -6.42 -37.17 -8.55
N ARG A 420 -6.31 -36.05 -7.85
CA ARG A 420 -5.12 -35.64 -7.08
C ARG A 420 -5.52 -35.25 -5.65
N GLU A 421 -4.55 -35.01 -4.77
CA GLU A 421 -4.80 -34.52 -3.41
C GLU A 421 -5.64 -33.23 -3.35
N ALA A 422 -5.69 -32.46 -4.44
CA ALA A 422 -6.45 -31.22 -4.56
C ALA A 422 -7.92 -31.39 -5.02
N GLY A 423 -8.38 -32.62 -5.30
CA GLY A 423 -9.73 -32.91 -5.83
C GLY A 423 -9.70 -33.61 -7.19
N ARG A 424 -10.85 -33.63 -7.87
CA ARG A 424 -11.03 -34.29 -9.19
C ARG A 424 -11.17 -33.26 -10.30
N SER A 425 -10.53 -33.50 -11.46
CA SER A 425 -10.66 -32.59 -12.61
C SER A 425 -10.48 -33.27 -13.95
N TRP A 426 -10.98 -32.62 -15.01
CA TRP A 426 -10.84 -33.05 -16.41
C TRP A 426 -9.81 -32.17 -17.11
N THR A 427 -8.54 -32.54 -16.99
CA THR A 427 -7.41 -31.70 -17.43
C THR A 427 -7.10 -31.87 -18.91
N VAL A 428 -6.98 -30.76 -19.63
CA VAL A 428 -6.47 -30.69 -21.00
C VAL A 428 -4.99 -30.28 -20.97
N PRO A 429 -4.06 -31.06 -21.57
CA PRO A 429 -2.64 -30.73 -21.56
C PRO A 429 -2.34 -29.33 -22.09
N GLU A 430 -1.46 -28.59 -21.41
CA GLU A 430 -1.00 -27.23 -21.76
C GLU A 430 -2.13 -26.17 -21.84
N GLN A 431 -3.35 -26.51 -21.46
CA GLN A 431 -4.56 -25.71 -21.65
C GLN A 431 -5.37 -25.61 -20.36
N HIS A 432 -4.87 -24.80 -19.41
CA HIS A 432 -5.46 -24.67 -18.09
C HIS A 432 -6.92 -24.17 -18.11
N HIS A 433 -7.26 -23.18 -18.93
CA HIS A 433 -8.63 -22.64 -19.00
C HIS A 433 -9.64 -23.63 -19.60
N HIS A 434 -9.23 -24.41 -20.60
CA HIS A 434 -10.06 -25.49 -21.13
C HIS A 434 -10.26 -26.60 -20.09
N SER A 435 -9.30 -26.80 -19.17
CA SER A 435 -9.47 -27.71 -18.03
C SER A 435 -10.52 -27.22 -17.02
N LEU A 436 -10.60 -25.90 -16.78
CA LEU A 436 -11.63 -25.30 -15.93
C LEU A 436 -13.02 -25.48 -16.54
N GLU A 437 -13.15 -25.16 -17.83
CA GLU A 437 -14.40 -25.30 -18.58
C GLU A 437 -14.86 -26.76 -18.67
N ALA A 438 -13.95 -27.68 -19.00
CA ALA A 438 -14.24 -29.12 -19.04
C ALA A 438 -14.71 -29.63 -17.66
N THR A 439 -14.03 -29.23 -16.59
CA THR A 439 -14.42 -29.64 -15.23
C THR A 439 -15.78 -29.07 -14.84
N ALA A 440 -16.11 -27.84 -15.25
CA ALA A 440 -17.43 -27.25 -15.03
C ALA A 440 -18.56 -28.02 -15.76
N TYR A 441 -18.34 -28.42 -17.02
CA TYR A 441 -19.28 -29.29 -17.74
C TYR A 441 -19.45 -30.65 -17.05
N ALA A 442 -18.36 -31.23 -16.55
CA ALA A 442 -18.42 -32.48 -15.79
C ALA A 442 -19.22 -32.33 -14.48
N VAL A 443 -19.05 -31.21 -13.75
CA VAL A 443 -19.86 -30.89 -12.55
C VAL A 443 -21.34 -30.82 -12.91
N LEU A 444 -21.71 -30.08 -13.96
CA LEU A 444 -23.11 -30.00 -14.41
C LEU A 444 -23.69 -31.37 -14.78
N ALA A 445 -22.91 -32.22 -15.45
CA ALA A 445 -23.31 -33.59 -15.76
C ALA A 445 -23.53 -34.45 -14.51
N LEU A 446 -22.63 -34.36 -13.52
CA LEU A 446 -22.70 -35.10 -12.26
C LEU A 446 -23.86 -34.63 -11.37
N VAL A 447 -24.08 -33.31 -11.29
CA VAL A 447 -25.23 -32.69 -10.61
C VAL A 447 -26.53 -33.16 -11.23
N LYS A 448 -26.64 -33.15 -12.57
CA LYS A 448 -27.82 -33.66 -13.27
C LYS A 448 -28.08 -35.14 -12.98
N ALA A 449 -27.01 -35.93 -12.83
CA ALA A 449 -27.06 -37.33 -12.46
C ALA A 449 -27.17 -37.59 -10.93
N LYS A 450 -27.38 -36.54 -10.12
CA LYS A 450 -27.52 -36.56 -8.65
C LYS A 450 -26.36 -37.23 -7.91
N ASP A 451 -25.15 -37.18 -8.46
CA ASP A 451 -23.92 -37.73 -7.87
C ASP A 451 -23.14 -36.60 -7.18
N PHE A 452 -23.67 -36.12 -6.05
CA PHE A 452 -23.18 -34.91 -5.39
C PHE A 452 -21.79 -35.09 -4.77
N ASP A 453 -21.44 -36.30 -4.32
CA ASP A 453 -20.13 -36.55 -3.70
C ASP A 453 -18.99 -36.34 -4.71
N LYS A 454 -19.12 -36.88 -5.92
CA LYS A 454 -18.14 -36.68 -7.00
C LYS A 454 -18.18 -35.27 -7.58
N ALA A 455 -19.37 -34.66 -7.62
CA ALA A 455 -19.51 -33.27 -8.03
C ALA A 455 -18.78 -32.34 -7.03
N GLY A 456 -18.86 -32.63 -5.72
CA GLY A 456 -18.09 -31.95 -4.68
C GLY A 456 -16.59 -32.06 -4.92
N GLU A 457 -16.04 -33.27 -5.11
CA GLU A 457 -14.59 -33.42 -5.41
C GLU A 457 -14.10 -32.52 -6.56
N ALA A 458 -14.96 -32.30 -7.57
CA ALA A 458 -14.69 -31.42 -8.70
C ALA A 458 -14.91 -29.93 -8.39
N VAL A 459 -15.96 -29.57 -7.65
CA VAL A 459 -16.19 -28.19 -7.19
C VAL A 459 -15.10 -27.76 -6.19
N HIS A 460 -14.49 -28.68 -5.44
CA HIS A 460 -13.37 -28.40 -4.54
C HIS A 460 -12.11 -28.06 -5.32
N TRP A 461 -11.83 -28.86 -6.36
CA TRP A 461 -10.71 -28.56 -7.24
C TRP A 461 -10.90 -27.20 -7.90
N LEU A 462 -12.11 -26.93 -8.39
CA LEU A 462 -12.53 -25.66 -8.96
C LEU A 462 -12.29 -24.52 -7.95
N SER A 463 -12.81 -24.58 -6.72
CA SER A 463 -12.63 -23.52 -5.72
C SER A 463 -11.15 -23.19 -5.44
N ARG A 464 -10.22 -24.14 -5.60
CA ARG A 464 -8.77 -23.86 -5.45
C ARG A 464 -8.14 -23.18 -6.67
N GLN A 465 -8.81 -23.17 -7.82
CA GLN A 465 -8.38 -22.45 -9.02
C GLN A 465 -8.87 -20.99 -9.05
N GLN A 466 -9.29 -20.43 -7.91
CA GLN A 466 -9.81 -19.05 -7.81
C GLN A 466 -8.85 -17.98 -8.37
N THR A 467 -7.53 -18.17 -8.27
CA THR A 467 -6.53 -17.30 -8.90
C THR A 467 -6.59 -17.28 -10.43
N HIS A 468 -7.32 -18.22 -11.04
CA HIS A 468 -7.47 -18.41 -12.48
C HIS A 468 -8.91 -18.18 -12.99
N TYR A 469 -9.87 -17.81 -12.12
CA TYR A 469 -11.26 -17.52 -12.49
C TYR A 469 -11.49 -16.09 -12.85
N GLY A 470 -11.90 -15.88 -14.10
CA GLY A 470 -11.94 -14.56 -14.69
C GLY A 470 -10.55 -13.96 -14.64
N GLY A 471 -9.96 -13.70 -15.80
CA GLY A 471 -8.91 -12.70 -15.88
C GLY A 471 -9.45 -11.30 -15.54
N TRP A 472 -10.16 -11.11 -14.41
CA TRP A 472 -10.25 -9.85 -13.71
C TRP A 472 -9.06 -9.83 -12.77
N HIS A 473 -7.89 -9.59 -13.36
CA HIS A 473 -6.83 -8.91 -12.63
C HIS A 473 -7.40 -7.62 -12.05
N HIS A 474 -6.67 -6.89 -11.21
CA HIS A 474 -7.26 -5.67 -10.65
C HIS A 474 -7.70 -4.67 -11.78
N THR A 475 -7.41 -5.03 -13.08
CA THR A 475 -7.42 -4.45 -14.44
C THR A 475 -8.64 -3.74 -14.98
N GLY A 476 -9.81 -4.02 -14.46
CA GLY A 476 -11.03 -3.60 -15.15
C GLY A 476 -11.17 -4.14 -16.58
N THR A 477 -10.29 -5.04 -17.05
CA THR A 477 -10.37 -5.65 -18.39
C THR A 477 -10.26 -7.16 -18.28
N LEU A 478 -11.26 -7.84 -18.84
CA LEU A 478 -11.27 -9.29 -19.01
C LEU A 478 -10.51 -9.66 -20.30
N THR A 479 -9.52 -10.53 -20.18
CA THR A 479 -8.91 -11.20 -21.34
C THR A 479 -9.95 -12.14 -22.00
N PRO A 480 -10.19 -12.04 -23.34
CA PRO A 480 -11.26 -12.81 -24.01
C PRO A 480 -11.14 -14.34 -23.89
N HIS A 481 -9.93 -14.86 -23.64
CA HIS A 481 -9.61 -16.28 -23.62
C HIS A 481 -10.05 -17.04 -22.35
N HIS A 482 -10.69 -16.37 -21.38
CA HIS A 482 -10.96 -16.93 -20.05
C HIS A 482 -12.45 -16.92 -19.66
N LEU A 483 -13.32 -16.34 -20.51
CA LEU A 483 -14.70 -16.03 -20.13
C LEU A 483 -15.60 -17.27 -20.11
N THR A 484 -15.49 -18.15 -21.11
CA THR A 484 -16.31 -19.36 -21.18
C THR A 484 -16.08 -20.26 -19.98
N ALA A 485 -14.82 -20.47 -19.62
CA ALA A 485 -14.42 -21.15 -18.39
C ALA A 485 -15.05 -20.49 -17.15
N THR A 486 -14.98 -19.17 -17.05
CA THR A 486 -15.52 -18.41 -15.92
C THR A 486 -17.04 -18.56 -15.81
N ILE A 487 -17.77 -18.37 -16.92
CA ILE A 487 -19.24 -18.48 -16.96
C ILE A 487 -19.66 -19.91 -16.61
N MET A 488 -19.03 -20.91 -17.24
CA MET A 488 -19.39 -22.31 -17.02
C MET A 488 -19.11 -22.74 -15.59
N VAL A 489 -17.99 -22.32 -15.00
CA VAL A 489 -17.68 -22.58 -13.60
C VAL A 489 -18.74 -21.99 -12.69
N PHE A 490 -19.08 -20.71 -12.82
CA PHE A 490 -20.08 -20.09 -11.95
C PHE A 490 -21.48 -20.68 -12.16
N GLN A 491 -21.83 -21.06 -13.39
CA GLN A 491 -23.07 -21.78 -13.68
C GLN A 491 -23.07 -23.13 -12.95
N ALA A 492 -21.99 -23.91 -13.07
CA ALA A 492 -21.87 -25.22 -12.45
C ALA A 492 -21.89 -25.17 -10.91
N VAL A 493 -21.17 -24.22 -10.32
CA VAL A 493 -21.13 -24.04 -8.86
C VAL A 493 -22.47 -23.53 -8.33
N ALA A 494 -23.15 -22.62 -9.05
CA ALA A 494 -24.50 -22.18 -8.68
C ALA A 494 -25.47 -23.37 -8.67
N GLU A 495 -25.51 -24.17 -9.73
CA GLU A 495 -26.37 -25.35 -9.85
C GLU A 495 -26.07 -26.42 -8.80
N TYR A 496 -24.79 -26.67 -8.50
CA TYR A 496 -24.40 -27.55 -7.41
C TYR A 496 -24.94 -27.03 -6.07
N ARG A 497 -24.79 -25.73 -5.79
CA ARG A 497 -25.23 -25.10 -4.53
C ARG A 497 -26.74 -25.07 -4.36
N THR A 498 -27.51 -24.83 -5.41
CA THR A 498 -28.98 -24.84 -5.32
C THR A 498 -29.52 -26.23 -4.98
N GLN A 499 -28.83 -27.29 -5.42
CA GLN A 499 -29.28 -28.68 -5.23
C GLN A 499 -28.75 -29.35 -3.96
N VAL A 500 -27.65 -28.86 -3.35
CA VAL A 500 -26.98 -29.48 -2.18
C VAL A 500 -27.37 -28.84 -0.83
N LYS A 501 -28.42 -28.00 -0.77
CA LYS A 501 -28.84 -27.36 0.50
C LYS A 501 -29.21 -28.42 1.58
N ASP A 502 -28.73 -28.15 2.80
CA ASP A 502 -29.08 -28.75 4.11
C ASP A 502 -28.42 -30.05 4.58
N ARG A 503 -27.16 -30.04 5.09
CA ARG A 503 -26.71 -31.12 6.02
C ARG A 503 -25.66 -30.89 7.14
N GLN A 504 -25.16 -29.70 7.49
CA GLN A 504 -24.21 -29.61 8.64
C GLN A 504 -24.34 -28.39 9.56
N THR A 505 -24.20 -28.66 10.87
CA THR A 505 -24.16 -27.69 11.97
C THR A 505 -22.75 -27.09 12.13
N PHE A 506 -22.61 -25.78 11.89
CA PHE A 506 -21.36 -25.03 12.12
C PHE A 506 -21.34 -24.43 13.54
N ASN A 507 -20.45 -24.95 14.38
CA ASN A 507 -20.21 -24.48 15.75
C ASN A 507 -18.73 -24.68 16.13
N LEU A 508 -17.94 -23.62 16.06
CA LEU A 508 -16.50 -23.62 16.33
C LEU A 508 -16.18 -22.72 17.52
N ASP A 509 -15.54 -23.27 18.55
CA ASP A 509 -15.03 -22.52 19.68
C ASP A 509 -13.52 -22.34 19.54
N VAL A 510 -13.05 -21.09 19.46
CA VAL A 510 -11.63 -20.74 19.34
C VAL A 510 -11.18 -20.04 20.61
N GLU A 511 -10.07 -20.49 21.18
CA GLU A 511 -9.44 -19.94 22.38
C GLU A 511 -8.02 -19.48 22.04
N LEU A 512 -7.78 -18.18 22.22
CA LEU A 512 -6.50 -17.49 22.00
C LEU A 512 -5.87 -17.17 23.36
N SER A 513 -4.69 -17.74 23.62
CA SER A 513 -3.92 -17.50 24.84
C SER A 513 -2.62 -16.79 24.50
N VAL A 514 -2.48 -15.53 24.91
CA VAL A 514 -1.27 -14.72 24.69
C VAL A 514 -0.42 -14.69 25.96
N GLU A 515 0.89 -14.86 25.82
CA GLU A 515 1.85 -14.76 26.92
C GLU A 515 1.73 -13.41 27.66
N GLY A 516 1.61 -13.47 28.99
CA GLY A 516 1.45 -12.29 29.85
C GLY A 516 0.00 -11.83 30.08
N ARG A 517 -1.00 -12.39 29.40
CA ARG A 517 -2.43 -12.16 29.73
C ARG A 517 -2.92 -13.17 30.78
N ARG A 518 -3.75 -12.70 31.73
CA ARG A 518 -4.27 -13.55 32.83
C ARG A 518 -5.37 -14.51 32.39
N ARG A 519 -6.11 -14.19 31.33
CA ARG A 519 -7.22 -15.00 30.81
C ARG A 519 -7.08 -15.12 29.30
N PRO A 520 -7.36 -16.30 28.73
CA PRO A 520 -7.42 -16.48 27.29
C PRO A 520 -8.71 -15.89 26.74
N ASP A 521 -8.64 -15.35 25.52
CA ASP A 521 -9.77 -14.80 24.79
C ASP A 521 -10.52 -15.93 24.08
N LYS A 522 -11.82 -16.04 24.34
CA LYS A 522 -12.68 -17.11 23.81
C LYS A 522 -13.68 -16.55 22.82
N TYR A 523 -13.70 -17.14 21.63
CA TYR A 523 -14.60 -16.78 20.54
C TYR A 523 -15.44 -17.99 20.15
N THR A 524 -16.75 -17.89 20.37
CA THR A 524 -17.71 -18.87 19.85
C THR A 524 -18.24 -18.40 18.50
N ILE A 525 -17.93 -19.18 17.46
CA ILE A 525 -18.33 -18.92 16.09
C ILE A 525 -19.43 -19.90 15.67
N LYS A 526 -20.61 -19.35 15.45
CA LYS A 526 -21.82 -20.03 14.96
C LYS A 526 -22.11 -19.53 13.55
N ARG A 527 -23.05 -20.18 12.87
CA ARG A 527 -23.49 -19.77 11.53
C ARG A 527 -23.88 -18.28 11.47
N ASP A 528 -24.61 -17.78 12.46
CA ASP A 528 -25.12 -16.40 12.49
C ASP A 528 -24.01 -15.33 12.56
N ASN A 529 -22.82 -15.69 13.05
CA ASN A 529 -21.69 -14.76 13.21
C ASN A 529 -20.44 -15.22 12.44
N ALA A 530 -20.57 -16.14 11.50
CA ALA A 530 -19.45 -16.71 10.73
C ALA A 530 -18.71 -15.67 9.89
N HIS A 531 -19.40 -14.63 9.39
CA HIS A 531 -18.81 -13.55 8.60
C HIS A 531 -18.06 -12.49 9.42
N LEU A 532 -18.09 -12.58 10.75
CA LEU A 532 -17.46 -11.59 11.62
C LEU A 532 -16.00 -11.97 11.90
N THR A 533 -15.06 -11.29 11.23
CA THR A 533 -13.63 -11.41 11.53
C THR A 533 -13.35 -10.94 12.95
N ARG A 534 -12.69 -11.78 13.74
CA ARG A 534 -12.21 -11.44 15.09
C ARG A 534 -10.76 -11.03 14.98
N SER A 535 -10.44 -9.81 15.39
CA SER A 535 -9.06 -9.31 15.42
C SER A 535 -8.59 -9.03 16.83
N ASP A 536 -7.29 -9.24 17.05
CA ASP A 536 -6.61 -8.94 18.31
C ASP A 536 -5.19 -8.42 18.05
N ARG A 537 -4.67 -7.61 18.96
CA ARG A 537 -3.33 -7.01 18.88
C ARG A 537 -2.41 -7.61 19.94
N VAL A 538 -1.26 -8.09 19.50
CA VAL A 538 -0.23 -8.72 20.34
C VAL A 538 1.09 -7.96 20.20
N ASP A 539 1.75 -7.72 21.33
CA ASP A 539 3.08 -7.12 21.33
C ASP A 539 4.11 -8.12 20.75
N ILE A 540 5.09 -7.59 20.04
CA ILE A 540 6.24 -8.37 19.53
C ILE A 540 6.97 -9.15 20.64
N ASN A 541 7.66 -10.22 20.27
CA ASN A 541 8.37 -11.17 21.14
C ASN A 541 7.50 -11.99 22.10
N LYS A 542 6.18 -11.88 22.03
CA LYS A 542 5.28 -12.74 22.81
C LYS A 542 4.89 -13.98 22.02
N GLU A 543 4.82 -15.10 22.71
CA GLU A 543 4.24 -16.33 22.16
C GLU A 543 2.73 -16.34 22.41
N PHE A 544 1.98 -16.86 21.43
CA PHE A 544 0.54 -17.05 21.57
C PHE A 544 0.10 -18.40 21.04
N ASN A 545 -0.86 -18.99 21.75
CA ASN A 545 -1.44 -20.28 21.45
C ASN A 545 -2.88 -20.10 20.95
N VAL A 546 -3.19 -20.73 19.83
CA VAL A 546 -4.56 -20.81 19.31
C VAL A 546 -5.04 -22.25 19.39
N THR A 547 -6.18 -22.45 20.03
CA THR A 547 -6.88 -23.76 20.11
C THR A 547 -8.26 -23.63 19.52
N ALA A 548 -8.67 -24.59 18.70
CA ALA A 548 -10.00 -24.63 18.10
C ALA A 548 -10.68 -25.97 18.47
N ARG A 549 -11.96 -25.92 18.85
CA ARG A 549 -12.79 -27.06 19.26
C ARG A 549 -14.16 -27.00 18.59
N GLY A 550 -14.79 -28.15 18.36
CA GLY A 550 -16.12 -28.25 17.76
C GLY A 550 -16.13 -28.58 16.26
N THR A 551 -17.22 -28.23 15.58
CA THR A 551 -17.52 -28.59 14.19
C THR A 551 -17.53 -27.36 13.30
N GLY A 552 -16.49 -27.18 12.51
CA GLY A 552 -16.32 -26.03 11.62
C GLY A 552 -14.86 -25.78 11.32
N THR A 553 -14.60 -24.75 10.53
CA THR A 553 -13.27 -24.39 10.05
C THR A 553 -13.08 -22.89 10.12
N ALA A 554 -11.88 -22.44 10.43
CA ALA A 554 -11.53 -21.03 10.42
C ALA A 554 -10.12 -20.83 9.90
N THR A 555 -9.85 -19.67 9.32
CA THR A 555 -8.51 -19.27 8.92
C THR A 555 -7.96 -18.27 9.92
N LEU A 556 -6.76 -18.57 10.39
CA LEU A 556 -5.94 -17.70 11.22
C LEU A 556 -4.93 -16.97 10.31
N SER A 557 -4.98 -15.65 10.30
CA SER A 557 -3.99 -14.80 9.63
C SER A 557 -3.22 -13.99 10.66
N VAL A 558 -1.90 -13.92 10.49
CA VAL A 558 -1.00 -13.19 11.39
C VAL A 558 -0.24 -12.16 10.57
N LEU A 559 -0.52 -10.89 10.84
CA LEU A 559 0.07 -9.75 10.16
C LEU A 559 0.92 -8.94 11.13
N THR A 560 2.21 -8.77 10.84
CA THR A 560 3.08 -7.88 11.62
C THR A 560 3.36 -6.61 10.83
N LEU A 561 3.05 -5.46 11.42
CA LEU A 561 3.37 -4.14 10.85
C LEU A 561 4.60 -3.57 11.56
N TYR A 562 5.61 -3.17 10.80
CA TYR A 562 6.85 -2.63 11.35
C TYR A 562 7.49 -1.61 10.40
N TYR A 563 8.37 -0.76 10.92
CA TYR A 563 9.12 0.20 10.10
C TYR A 563 10.50 -0.35 9.73
N ALA A 564 10.86 -0.28 8.45
CA ALA A 564 12.16 -0.70 7.95
C ALA A 564 12.80 0.38 7.06
N ARG A 565 14.12 0.32 6.88
CA ARG A 565 14.81 1.18 5.90
C ARG A 565 14.40 0.76 4.48
N PRO A 566 14.11 1.72 3.59
CA PRO A 566 13.92 1.40 2.19
C PRO A 566 15.26 0.91 1.62
N VAL A 567 15.38 -0.41 1.38
CA VAL A 567 16.53 -0.99 0.69
C VAL A 567 16.22 -0.99 -0.81
N GLU A 568 17.06 -0.33 -1.61
CA GLU A 568 17.07 -0.54 -3.06
C GLU A 568 17.52 -1.98 -3.35
N LYS A 569 16.60 -2.94 -3.34
CA LYS A 569 16.89 -4.21 -3.98
C LYS A 569 16.91 -3.96 -5.47
N LYS A 570 18.11 -3.99 -6.07
CA LYS A 570 18.32 -3.95 -7.52
C LYS A 570 17.48 -4.99 -8.28
N SER A 571 16.92 -5.99 -7.60
CA SER A 571 16.02 -7.01 -8.16
C SER A 571 14.54 -6.60 -8.28
N HIS A 572 14.12 -5.39 -7.86
CA HIS A 572 12.69 -5.00 -7.89
C HIS A 572 12.24 -4.22 -9.15
N CYS A 573 13.15 -3.62 -9.93
CA CYS A 573 12.81 -2.92 -11.18
C CYS A 573 12.96 -3.82 -12.42
N THR A 574 12.37 -5.02 -12.41
CA THR A 574 12.45 -5.97 -13.54
C THR A 574 11.51 -5.61 -14.68
N PHE A 575 10.33 -5.06 -14.36
CA PHE A 575 9.25 -4.81 -15.31
C PHE A 575 9.14 -3.36 -15.78
N PHE A 576 9.66 -2.40 -15.00
CA PHE A 576 9.65 -0.99 -15.36
C PHE A 576 11.07 -0.44 -15.30
N ASP A 577 11.41 0.42 -16.26
CA ASP A 577 12.48 1.39 -16.08
C ASP A 577 11.87 2.70 -15.61
N LEU A 578 12.46 3.27 -14.56
CA LEU A 578 12.04 4.53 -13.98
C LEU A 578 13.27 5.37 -13.71
N THR A 579 13.31 6.54 -14.32
CA THR A 579 14.31 7.58 -14.07
C THR A 579 13.59 8.82 -13.58
N VAL A 580 14.03 9.36 -12.44
CA VAL A 580 13.45 10.55 -11.82
C VAL A 580 14.50 11.65 -11.77
N LYS A 581 14.08 12.88 -12.12
CA LYS A 581 14.92 14.08 -12.10
C LYS A 581 14.15 15.24 -11.50
N MET A 582 14.83 16.00 -10.65
CA MET A 582 14.30 17.22 -10.05
C MET A 582 15.26 18.35 -10.35
N GLU A 583 14.83 19.31 -11.17
CA GLU A 583 15.66 20.42 -11.63
C GLU A 583 15.08 21.74 -11.12
N LYS A 584 15.95 22.65 -10.67
CA LYS A 584 15.51 23.95 -10.16
C LYS A 584 15.03 24.83 -11.32
N ASP A 585 13.85 25.40 -11.18
CA ASP A 585 13.30 26.35 -12.15
C ASP A 585 13.86 27.76 -11.89
N ASN A 586 14.03 28.53 -12.96
CA ASN A 586 14.58 29.89 -12.91
C ASN A 586 13.54 30.93 -12.44
N GLU A 587 12.23 30.62 -12.56
CA GLU A 587 11.14 31.51 -12.14
C GLU A 587 10.41 30.94 -10.90
N ALA A 588 10.57 31.62 -9.75
CA ALA A 588 9.85 31.27 -8.53
C ALA A 588 8.41 31.84 -8.56
N LYS A 589 7.41 31.00 -8.28
CA LYS A 589 6.01 31.44 -8.12
C LYS A 589 5.89 32.39 -6.91
N GLN A 590 5.03 33.42 -7.01
CA GLN A 590 4.77 34.34 -5.89
C GLN A 590 4.33 33.57 -4.63
N GLY A 591 5.15 33.64 -3.57
CA GLY A 591 4.91 32.97 -2.27
C GLY A 591 5.68 31.66 -2.06
N ALA A 592 6.34 31.12 -3.09
CA ALA A 592 7.24 29.97 -2.97
C ALA A 592 8.71 30.41 -2.83
N ILE A 593 9.51 29.65 -2.09
CA ILE A 593 10.94 29.95 -1.86
C ILE A 593 11.77 29.55 -3.10
N ALA A 594 11.43 28.40 -3.69
CA ALA A 594 12.01 27.90 -4.92
C ALA A 594 10.97 27.05 -5.66
N SER A 595 11.04 27.07 -6.99
CA SER A 595 10.27 26.19 -7.86
C SER A 595 11.20 25.14 -8.46
N TYR A 596 10.70 23.93 -8.62
CA TYR A 596 11.41 22.82 -9.25
C TYR A 596 10.52 22.17 -10.30
N ILE A 597 11.10 21.82 -11.43
CA ILE A 597 10.47 20.98 -12.44
C ILE A 597 10.82 19.54 -12.10
N PHE A 598 9.80 18.77 -11.75
CA PHE A 598 9.95 17.36 -11.47
C PHE A 598 9.63 16.55 -12.73
N THR A 599 10.62 15.85 -13.28
CA THR A 599 10.51 15.07 -14.52
C THR A 599 10.71 13.58 -14.23
N MET A 600 9.82 12.75 -14.77
CA MET A 600 9.88 11.30 -14.68
C MET A 600 9.87 10.71 -16.08
N ASP A 601 10.88 9.90 -16.37
CA ASP A 601 10.98 9.11 -17.58
C ASP A 601 10.74 7.64 -17.21
N PHE A 602 9.76 7.01 -17.85
CA PHE A 602 9.43 5.62 -17.56
C PHE A 602 9.06 4.83 -18.82
N PHE A 603 9.43 3.55 -18.85
CA PHE A 603 9.08 2.62 -19.92
C PHE A 603 8.86 1.21 -19.38
N TYR A 604 8.04 0.42 -20.08
CA TYR A 604 7.74 -0.95 -19.67
C TYR A 604 8.69 -1.96 -20.33
N LYS A 605 9.38 -2.77 -19.53
CA LYS A 605 10.36 -3.79 -19.96
C LYS A 605 9.65 -5.08 -20.36
N ASN A 606 8.97 -5.07 -21.51
CA ASN A 606 8.31 -6.23 -22.10
C ASN A 606 8.44 -6.23 -23.63
N ASP A 607 8.78 -7.37 -24.23
CA ASP A 607 9.05 -7.46 -25.67
C ASP A 607 7.79 -7.53 -26.55
N LYS A 608 6.60 -7.73 -25.96
CA LYS A 608 5.37 -8.07 -26.70
C LYS A 608 4.19 -7.12 -26.50
N THR A 609 4.07 -6.45 -25.35
CA THR A 609 2.87 -5.69 -24.98
C THR A 609 3.18 -4.47 -24.11
N ASP A 610 2.45 -3.37 -24.30
CA ASP A 610 2.43 -2.21 -23.40
C ASP A 610 1.95 -2.63 -21.99
N ALA A 611 2.37 -1.89 -20.95
CA ALA A 611 1.77 -2.03 -19.63
C ALA A 611 0.36 -1.47 -19.64
N THR A 612 -0.56 -2.08 -18.90
CA THR A 612 -1.92 -1.58 -18.75
C THR A 612 -1.96 -0.43 -17.73
N MET A 613 -3.12 -0.18 -17.10
CA MET A 613 -3.28 0.96 -16.18
C MET A 613 -2.22 0.92 -15.08
N THR A 614 -1.40 1.96 -15.03
CA THR A 614 -0.22 2.04 -14.18
C THR A 614 -0.39 3.18 -13.18
N ILE A 615 -0.01 2.92 -11.94
CA ILE A 615 -0.05 3.91 -10.86
C ILE A 615 1.37 4.43 -10.62
N LEU A 616 1.47 5.75 -10.55
CA LEU A 616 2.62 6.45 -10.00
C LEU A 616 2.24 6.99 -8.63
N ASP A 617 2.84 6.43 -7.58
CA ASP A 617 2.73 6.91 -6.21
C ASP A 617 3.96 7.75 -5.88
N ILE A 618 3.75 9.06 -5.78
CA ILE A 618 4.79 10.07 -5.61
C ILE A 618 4.69 10.61 -4.17
N GLY A 619 5.64 10.23 -3.33
CA GLY A 619 5.81 10.83 -2.01
C GLY A 619 6.27 12.27 -2.15
N LEU A 620 5.68 13.19 -1.39
CA LEU A 620 6.09 14.59 -1.41
C LEU A 620 7.21 14.82 -0.38
N PRO A 621 8.30 15.52 -0.76
CA PRO A 621 9.30 15.93 0.20
C PRO A 621 8.72 16.96 1.20
N THR A 622 9.29 17.00 2.40
CA THR A 622 8.80 17.87 3.48
C THR A 622 8.81 19.34 3.05
N GLY A 623 7.66 20.01 3.14
CA GLY A 623 7.53 21.43 2.80
C GLY A 623 7.32 21.74 1.32
N PHE A 624 7.07 20.73 0.48
CA PHE A 624 6.75 20.88 -0.95
C PHE A 624 5.26 20.76 -1.23
N GLU A 625 4.77 21.57 -2.18
CA GLU A 625 3.42 21.48 -2.74
C GLU A 625 3.47 21.36 -4.27
N VAL A 626 2.52 20.63 -4.87
CA VAL A 626 2.47 20.41 -6.31
C VAL A 626 1.51 21.40 -6.99
N GLU A 627 1.94 21.97 -8.10
CA GLU A 627 1.15 22.89 -8.92
C GLU A 627 -0.08 22.19 -9.53
N GLU A 628 -1.27 22.70 -9.24
CA GLU A 628 -2.51 22.07 -9.71
C GLU A 628 -2.85 22.36 -11.16
N THR A 629 -2.37 23.48 -11.71
CA THR A 629 -2.63 23.83 -13.11
C THR A 629 -1.98 22.82 -14.06
N ASP A 630 -0.75 22.42 -13.76
CA ASP A 630 0.01 21.45 -14.55
C ASP A 630 -0.68 20.08 -14.53
N LEU A 631 -1.10 19.63 -13.34
CA LEU A 631 -1.85 18.38 -13.17
C LEU A 631 -3.20 18.40 -13.89
N LYS A 632 -3.91 19.54 -13.85
CA LYS A 632 -5.17 19.71 -14.60
C LYS A 632 -4.91 19.61 -16.10
N GLN A 633 -3.89 20.28 -16.62
CA GLN A 633 -3.52 20.24 -18.04
C GLN A 633 -3.15 18.81 -18.50
N LEU A 634 -2.37 18.08 -17.70
CA LEU A 634 -2.02 16.68 -17.95
C LEU A 634 -3.25 15.75 -17.90
N SER A 635 -4.31 16.13 -17.19
CA SER A 635 -5.56 15.36 -17.07
C SER A 635 -6.66 15.72 -18.08
N SER A 636 -6.70 16.95 -18.59
CA SER A 636 -7.78 17.47 -19.44
C SER A 636 -7.33 17.89 -20.85
N GLY A 637 -6.05 17.75 -21.18
CA GLY A 637 -5.51 18.04 -22.52
C GLY A 637 -5.97 17.05 -23.60
N LYS A 638 -5.76 17.43 -24.88
CA LYS A 638 -6.17 16.63 -26.06
C LYS A 638 -5.53 15.24 -26.15
N GLU A 639 -4.33 15.06 -25.57
CA GLU A 639 -3.59 13.78 -25.54
C GLU A 639 -3.76 12.97 -24.25
N ARG A 640 -4.36 13.58 -23.20
CA ARG A 640 -4.68 12.99 -21.88
C ARG A 640 -3.71 11.90 -21.38
N TYR A 641 -2.57 12.33 -20.84
CA TYR A 641 -1.55 11.46 -20.23
C TYR A 641 -1.99 10.90 -18.87
N ILE A 642 -2.72 11.70 -18.07
CA ILE A 642 -3.23 11.30 -16.75
C ILE A 642 -4.74 11.11 -16.80
N GLN A 643 -5.24 9.95 -16.36
CA GLN A 643 -6.68 9.67 -16.33
C GLN A 643 -7.36 10.39 -15.14
N LYS A 644 -6.71 10.30 -13.98
CA LYS A 644 -7.12 10.89 -12.70
C LYS A 644 -5.86 11.15 -11.86
N TYR A 645 -5.91 12.15 -10.98
CA TYR A 645 -4.91 12.32 -9.92
C TYR A 645 -5.61 12.49 -8.59
N GLU A 646 -4.98 12.02 -7.52
CA GLU A 646 -5.48 12.14 -6.15
C GLU A 646 -4.34 12.66 -5.26
N LYS A 647 -4.61 13.74 -4.53
CA LYS A 647 -3.74 14.19 -3.43
C LYS A 647 -4.22 13.48 -2.17
N ASN A 648 -3.52 12.42 -1.77
CA ASN A 648 -3.95 11.59 -0.66
C ASN A 648 -3.24 12.03 0.63
N LYS A 649 -4.04 12.44 1.63
CA LYS A 649 -3.56 12.81 2.98
C LYS A 649 -3.73 11.66 3.99
N VAL A 650 -4.33 10.54 3.60
CA VAL A 650 -4.80 9.46 4.50
C VAL A 650 -3.95 8.19 4.38
N LEU A 651 -3.40 7.88 3.19
CA LEU A 651 -2.60 6.66 2.96
C LEU A 651 -1.09 6.82 3.22
N SER A 652 -0.59 8.05 3.39
CA SER A 652 0.82 8.33 3.70
C SER A 652 0.93 9.50 4.68
N GLU A 653 1.65 9.31 5.79
CA GLU A 653 1.80 10.32 6.86
C GLU A 653 2.56 11.59 6.43
N ARG A 654 3.21 11.57 5.25
CA ARG A 654 3.95 12.70 4.63
C ARG A 654 3.16 13.43 3.52
N GLY A 655 2.00 12.90 3.11
CA GLY A 655 1.25 13.33 1.94
C GLY A 655 1.80 12.73 0.65
N SER A 656 0.94 12.14 -0.18
CA SER A 656 1.30 11.56 -1.47
C SER A 656 0.44 12.09 -2.61
N LEU A 657 1.04 12.17 -3.80
CA LEU A 657 0.36 12.42 -5.06
C LEU A 657 0.29 11.09 -5.81
N ILE A 658 -0.93 10.63 -6.08
CA ILE A 658 -1.17 9.41 -6.84
C ILE A 658 -1.65 9.81 -8.24
N LEU A 659 -0.94 9.37 -9.27
CA LEU A 659 -1.32 9.57 -10.67
C LEU A 659 -1.75 8.22 -11.28
N TYR A 660 -2.88 8.23 -11.98
CA TYR A 660 -3.40 7.07 -12.69
C TYR A 660 -3.15 7.25 -14.19
N LEU A 661 -2.31 6.38 -14.77
CA LEU A 661 -1.99 6.34 -16.20
C LEU A 661 -2.80 5.22 -16.88
N ASN A 662 -3.32 5.45 -18.10
CA ASN A 662 -4.10 4.44 -18.83
C ASN A 662 -3.25 3.23 -19.27
N LYS A 663 -2.02 3.51 -19.71
CA LYS A 663 -1.04 2.53 -20.18
C LYS A 663 0.37 3.13 -20.07
N VAL A 664 1.39 2.28 -20.15
CA VAL A 664 2.79 2.70 -20.34
C VAL A 664 3.36 1.92 -21.51
N SER A 665 3.90 2.63 -22.49
CA SER A 665 4.48 2.03 -23.71
C SER A 665 5.66 1.09 -23.40
N HIS A 666 5.72 -0.02 -24.13
CA HIS A 666 6.91 -0.89 -24.16
C HIS A 666 7.92 -0.52 -25.26
N ARG A 667 7.54 0.38 -26.17
CA ARG A 667 8.35 0.76 -27.35
C ARG A 667 9.05 2.09 -27.20
N GLU A 668 8.44 3.02 -26.47
CA GLU A 668 8.90 4.40 -26.34
C GLU A 668 8.90 4.79 -24.87
N THR A 669 9.88 5.60 -24.48
CA THR A 669 9.94 6.15 -23.12
C THR A 669 8.95 7.28 -23.00
N GLU A 670 8.02 7.15 -22.05
CA GLU A 670 7.07 8.21 -21.73
C GLU A 670 7.68 9.16 -20.70
N ARG A 671 7.44 10.46 -20.88
CA ARG A 671 7.96 11.53 -20.03
C ARG A 671 6.81 12.32 -19.44
N LEU A 672 6.81 12.46 -18.11
CA LEU A 672 5.84 13.28 -17.38
C LEU A 672 6.59 14.32 -16.55
N ALA A 673 6.19 15.58 -16.66
CA ALA A 673 6.79 16.67 -15.90
C ALA A 673 5.73 17.61 -15.32
N PHE A 674 5.93 18.06 -14.09
CA PHE A 674 5.11 19.08 -13.44
C PHE A 674 5.92 19.89 -12.42
N SER A 675 5.42 21.07 -12.09
CA SER A 675 6.07 21.98 -11.15
C SER A 675 5.78 21.61 -9.70
N MET A 676 6.83 21.61 -8.87
CA MET A 676 6.76 21.49 -7.42
C MET A 676 7.34 22.74 -6.77
N HIS A 677 6.61 23.30 -5.81
CA HIS A 677 6.96 24.54 -5.13
C HIS A 677 7.36 24.25 -3.69
N GLN A 678 8.54 24.74 -3.31
CA GLN A 678 9.01 24.68 -1.94
C GLN A 678 8.39 25.84 -1.15
N MET A 679 7.46 25.51 -0.25
CA MET A 679 6.74 26.48 0.59
C MET A 679 7.50 26.76 1.89
N HIS A 680 8.27 25.77 2.36
CA HIS A 680 9.07 25.85 3.59
C HIS A 680 10.49 25.36 3.33
N ASN A 681 11.47 26.05 3.93
CA ASN A 681 12.85 25.60 3.93
C ASN A 681 13.00 24.47 4.95
N ALA A 682 13.54 23.34 4.52
CA ALA A 682 13.99 22.27 5.41
C ALA A 682 15.47 22.03 5.10
N SER A 683 16.28 21.94 6.14
CA SER A 683 17.72 21.65 6.00
C SER A 683 17.90 20.14 6.21
N GLN A 684 18.72 19.50 5.38
CA GLN A 684 18.82 18.03 5.35
C GLN A 684 17.49 17.31 4.99
N LEU A 685 16.82 17.81 3.95
CA LEU A 685 15.63 17.19 3.36
C LEU A 685 15.81 15.68 3.19
N GLN A 686 14.84 14.89 3.65
CA GLN A 686 14.84 13.45 3.37
C GLN A 686 14.46 13.20 1.89
N PRO A 687 15.12 12.25 1.20
CA PRO A 687 14.73 11.90 -0.15
C PRO A 687 13.30 11.34 -0.16
N ALA A 688 12.51 11.78 -1.12
CA ALA A 688 11.17 11.26 -1.34
C ALA A 688 11.19 10.11 -2.35
N ALA A 689 10.19 9.23 -2.29
CA ALA A 689 10.10 8.06 -3.15
C ALA A 689 9.05 8.26 -4.24
N VAL A 690 9.36 7.84 -5.46
CA VAL A 690 8.39 7.55 -6.52
C VAL A 690 8.33 6.05 -6.70
N THR A 691 7.14 5.49 -6.64
CA THR A 691 6.90 4.08 -6.95
C THR A 691 6.00 3.99 -8.18
N ILE A 692 6.50 3.33 -9.22
CA ILE A 692 5.69 2.93 -10.38
C ILE A 692 5.33 1.45 -10.26
N TYR A 693 4.06 1.14 -10.46
CA TYR A 693 3.58 -0.23 -10.52
C TYR A 693 2.33 -0.31 -11.37
N GLU A 694 2.16 -1.43 -12.06
CA GLU A 694 0.91 -1.73 -12.74
C GLU A 694 -0.17 -1.92 -11.66
N TYR A 695 -1.33 -1.27 -11.80
CA TYR A 695 -2.41 -1.30 -10.80
C TYR A 695 -2.86 -2.74 -10.47
N TYR A 696 -2.51 -3.68 -11.35
CA TYR A 696 -3.05 -5.02 -11.42
C TYR A 696 -2.05 -6.12 -11.10
N SER A 697 -0.79 -5.72 -10.91
CA SER A 697 0.31 -6.53 -10.43
C SER A 697 1.20 -5.66 -9.50
N PRO A 698 0.70 -5.28 -8.31
CA PRO A 698 1.40 -4.35 -7.41
C PRO A 698 2.70 -4.93 -6.81
N ASP A 699 2.93 -6.23 -6.99
CA ASP A 699 4.15 -6.91 -6.57
C ASP A 699 5.33 -6.61 -7.51
N ALA A 700 5.04 -6.22 -8.77
CA ALA A 700 6.00 -5.81 -9.80
C ALA A 700 6.25 -4.29 -9.76
N ARG A 701 6.62 -3.76 -8.60
CA ARG A 701 6.83 -2.31 -8.39
C ARG A 701 8.29 -1.90 -8.51
N CYS A 702 8.55 -0.76 -9.16
CA CYS A 702 9.85 -0.13 -9.18
C CYS A 702 9.82 1.18 -8.38
N THR A 703 10.66 1.29 -7.35
CA THR A 703 10.76 2.48 -6.52
C THR A 703 12.08 3.19 -6.77
N LYS A 704 12.04 4.51 -6.94
CA LYS A 704 13.19 5.40 -7.05
C LYS A 704 13.08 6.57 -6.08
N PHE A 705 14.21 7.02 -5.57
CA PHE A 705 14.27 8.14 -4.64
C PHE A 705 14.78 9.40 -5.34
N TYR A 706 14.30 10.57 -4.92
CA TYR A 706 14.71 11.86 -5.48
C TYR A 706 14.90 12.93 -4.40
N HIS A 707 15.82 13.87 -4.66
CA HIS A 707 16.17 14.96 -3.75
C HIS A 707 16.57 16.23 -4.55
N PRO A 708 16.25 17.46 -4.10
CA PRO A 708 16.50 18.69 -4.87
C PRO A 708 17.98 19.02 -5.14
N GLU A 709 18.89 18.66 -4.23
CA GLU A 709 20.33 19.01 -4.32
C GLU A 709 21.28 17.80 -4.42
N ARG A 710 20.78 16.57 -4.32
CA ARG A 710 21.61 15.38 -4.11
C ARG A 710 21.30 14.31 -5.15
N THR A 711 22.35 13.73 -5.75
CA THR A 711 22.24 12.45 -6.43
C THR A 711 22.28 11.35 -5.35
N ASP A 712 21.26 10.48 -5.32
CA ASP A 712 21.21 9.25 -4.51
C ASP A 712 21.02 9.37 -2.98
N GLY A 713 20.50 10.50 -2.45
CA GLY A 713 19.82 10.51 -1.14
C GLY A 713 20.65 10.26 0.14
N VAL A 714 21.98 10.42 0.13
CA VAL A 714 22.83 10.20 1.33
C VAL A 714 22.76 11.40 2.31
N ILE A 715 22.81 11.14 3.63
CA ILE A 715 22.56 12.09 4.74
C ILE A 715 23.86 12.41 5.49
N TYR A 716 24.11 13.69 5.82
CA TYR A 716 25.18 14.11 6.75
C TYR A 716 24.72 14.04 8.22
N ARG A 717 25.36 13.22 9.07
CA ARG A 717 25.13 13.25 10.53
C ARG A 717 26.37 12.84 11.35
N LEU A 718 26.52 13.44 12.55
CA LEU A 718 27.35 12.95 13.65
C LEU A 718 26.69 11.73 14.32
N CYS A 719 26.82 10.55 13.75
CA CYS A 719 26.28 9.31 14.32
C CYS A 719 27.37 8.24 14.47
N LYS A 720 27.23 7.41 15.50
CA LYS A 720 27.95 6.15 15.62
C LYS A 720 26.92 5.03 15.47
N GLY A 721 26.81 4.46 14.27
CA GLY A 721 25.69 3.58 13.93
C GLY A 721 24.38 4.37 13.79
N ASP A 722 23.31 3.92 14.44
CA ASP A 722 21.96 4.48 14.30
C ASP A 722 21.60 5.57 15.32
N LEU A 723 22.47 5.83 16.31
CA LEU A 723 22.26 6.88 17.31
C LEU A 723 23.01 8.17 16.96
N CYS A 724 22.26 9.27 16.92
CA CYS A 724 22.76 10.59 16.54
C CYS A 724 22.54 11.58 17.68
N LEU A 725 23.52 12.45 17.93
CA LEU A 725 23.44 13.51 18.94
C LEU A 725 23.11 14.84 18.28
N CYS A 726 22.31 15.67 18.96
CA CYS A 726 22.14 17.04 18.49
C CYS A 726 23.42 17.85 18.73
N ALA A 727 24.00 18.36 17.65
CA ALA A 727 25.20 19.18 17.68
C ALA A 727 24.95 20.51 16.95
N GLU A 728 24.08 21.36 17.51
CA GLU A 728 23.91 22.77 17.13
C GLU A 728 24.80 23.73 17.98
N GLU A 729 25.81 23.22 18.68
CA GLU A 729 26.76 24.06 19.41
C GLU A 729 27.80 24.69 18.46
N ASN A 730 28.48 25.79 18.81
CA ASN A 730 29.58 26.30 17.96
C ASN A 730 30.74 25.30 17.89
N CYS A 731 31.56 25.35 16.82
CA CYS A 731 32.76 24.51 16.73
C CYS A 731 33.74 24.83 17.87
N THR A 732 34.41 23.80 18.40
CA THR A 732 35.60 24.01 19.23
C THR A 732 36.70 24.65 18.40
N PHE A 733 37.30 25.73 18.90
CA PHE A 733 38.47 26.33 18.29
C PHE A 733 39.73 25.89 19.02
N GLN A 734 40.70 25.38 18.26
CA GLN A 734 42.03 25.11 18.82
C GLN A 734 42.67 26.43 19.26
N LYS A 735 43.08 26.52 20.52
CA LYS A 735 43.73 27.72 21.06
C LYS A 735 45.14 27.84 20.51
N LYS A 736 45.31 28.67 19.47
CA LYS A 736 46.61 28.96 18.84
C LYS A 736 47.30 30.22 19.39
N ASN A 737 46.57 31.08 20.09
CA ASN A 737 47.08 32.34 20.68
C ASN A 737 47.81 32.11 22.02
N LYS A 738 48.43 33.17 22.57
CA LYS A 738 49.04 33.15 23.90
C LYS A 738 47.94 33.15 24.98
N THR A 739 47.82 32.05 25.72
CA THR A 739 46.91 31.90 26.86
C THR A 739 47.70 31.98 28.17
N ARG A 740 47.19 32.72 29.15
CA ARG A 740 47.82 32.86 30.49
C ARG A 740 47.66 31.58 31.30
N GLU A 741 48.60 31.30 32.21
CA GLU A 741 48.58 30.11 33.08
C GLU A 741 47.34 30.07 33.98
N GLU A 742 47.00 31.19 34.62
CA GLU A 742 45.82 31.33 35.48
C GLU A 742 44.51 30.98 34.75
N GLU A 743 44.40 31.31 33.47
CA GLU A 743 43.22 31.02 32.64
C GLU A 743 43.04 29.52 32.42
N ARG A 744 44.15 28.77 32.25
CA ARG A 744 44.11 27.31 32.08
C ARG A 744 43.69 26.62 33.37
N LEU A 745 44.21 27.07 34.51
CA LEU A 745 43.88 26.49 35.82
C LEU A 745 42.42 26.81 36.21
N ASN A 746 41.99 28.06 36.05
CA ASN A 746 40.61 28.47 36.30
C ASN A 746 39.62 27.70 35.42
N LYS A 747 39.97 27.45 34.15
CA LYS A 747 39.11 26.65 33.26
C LYS A 747 39.09 25.18 33.66
N ALA A 748 40.23 24.57 33.99
CA ALA A 748 40.28 23.17 34.44
C ALA A 748 39.48 22.93 35.74
N CYS A 749 39.37 23.98 36.57
CA CYS A 749 38.67 23.95 37.86
C CYS A 749 37.27 24.59 37.84
N GLU A 750 36.77 25.02 36.67
CA GLU A 750 35.42 25.56 36.54
C GLU A 750 34.36 24.50 36.85
N GLY A 751 33.30 24.88 37.57
CA GLY A 751 32.16 24.01 37.85
C GLY A 751 31.57 23.41 36.58
N GLY A 752 31.57 22.08 36.50
CA GLY A 752 31.08 21.31 35.35
C GLY A 752 32.15 20.81 34.39
N MET A 753 33.42 21.24 34.50
CA MET A 753 34.54 20.64 33.76
C MET A 753 34.94 19.31 34.43
N ASP A 754 34.73 18.22 33.71
CA ASP A 754 34.73 16.87 34.25
C ASP A 754 36.09 16.20 34.11
N TYR A 755 36.69 16.27 32.92
CA TYR A 755 37.96 15.59 32.64
C TYR A 755 39.02 16.53 32.06
N VAL A 756 40.29 16.22 32.34
CA VAL A 756 41.47 16.90 31.79
C VAL A 756 42.51 15.87 31.39
N TYR A 757 42.76 15.73 30.09
CA TYR A 757 43.63 14.70 29.52
C TYR A 757 44.74 15.28 28.65
N LYS A 758 45.88 14.59 28.62
CA LYS A 758 46.85 14.65 27.53
C LYS A 758 46.58 13.49 26.58
N ALA A 759 46.16 13.79 25.36
CA ALA A 759 45.82 12.78 24.37
C ALA A 759 46.57 12.96 23.06
N THR A 760 46.99 11.85 22.44
CA THR A 760 47.73 11.82 21.18
C THR A 760 46.85 11.26 20.07
N VAL A 761 46.83 11.93 18.91
CA VAL A 761 46.06 11.48 17.74
C VAL A 761 46.77 10.28 17.11
N VAL A 762 46.18 9.08 17.21
CA VAL A 762 46.74 7.84 16.64
C VAL A 762 46.12 7.52 15.27
N GLY A 763 44.84 7.84 15.10
CA GLY A 763 44.07 7.60 13.88
C GLY A 763 43.13 8.77 13.59
N MET A 764 42.85 8.99 12.31
CA MET A 764 41.85 9.95 11.85
C MET A 764 41.07 9.27 10.74
N ASP A 765 39.76 9.10 10.94
CA ASP A 765 38.82 8.63 9.95
C ASP A 765 37.95 9.82 9.54
N LEU A 766 38.33 10.45 8.43
CA LEU A 766 37.77 11.70 7.93
C LEU A 766 36.71 11.37 6.86
N LYS A 767 35.45 11.23 7.28
CA LYS A 767 34.34 10.90 6.38
C LYS A 767 33.55 12.14 5.99
N GLN A 768 32.62 11.97 5.05
CA GLN A 768 31.67 13.04 4.68
C GLN A 768 30.71 13.34 5.83
N ASP A 769 30.36 12.36 6.66
CA ASP A 769 29.28 12.49 7.66
C ASP A 769 29.75 12.90 9.06
N SER A 770 30.89 12.37 9.52
CA SER A 770 31.52 12.69 10.80
C SER A 770 33.04 12.47 10.75
N ASP A 771 33.79 13.30 11.47
CA ASP A 771 35.22 13.12 11.66
C ASP A 771 35.44 12.37 12.97
N ILE A 772 36.05 11.18 12.90
CA ILE A 772 36.39 10.36 14.06
C ILE A 772 37.90 10.46 14.29
N TYR A 773 38.27 10.96 15.47
CA TYR A 773 39.66 11.02 15.91
C TYR A 773 39.91 9.95 16.96
N ASP A 774 40.77 8.98 16.63
CA ASP A 774 41.25 7.98 17.58
C ASP A 774 42.36 8.59 18.43
N MET A 775 42.01 8.97 19.66
CA MET A 775 42.87 9.64 20.61
C MET A 775 43.35 8.66 21.67
N LYS A 776 44.66 8.46 21.79
CA LYS A 776 45.25 7.69 22.89
C LYS A 776 45.49 8.61 24.07
N VAL A 777 44.83 8.35 25.20
CA VAL A 777 45.02 9.11 26.44
C VAL A 777 46.35 8.69 27.07
N GLU A 778 47.37 9.56 27.00
CA GLU A 778 48.71 9.27 27.55
C GLU A 778 48.79 9.59 29.04
N GLN A 779 48.13 10.67 29.47
CA GLN A 779 48.13 11.12 30.86
C GLN A 779 46.77 11.67 31.24
N VAL A 780 46.35 11.37 32.48
CA VAL A 780 45.13 11.88 33.09
C VAL A 780 45.54 12.89 34.16
N LEU A 781 45.20 14.16 33.96
CA LEU A 781 45.49 15.23 34.92
C LEU A 781 44.32 15.44 35.89
N LYS A 782 43.09 15.16 35.44
CA LYS A 782 41.86 15.15 36.23
C LYS A 782 41.01 13.98 35.77
N GLU A 783 40.68 13.07 36.68
CA GLU A 783 39.75 11.97 36.43
C GLU A 783 38.33 12.55 36.29
N GLY A 784 37.61 12.08 35.27
CA GLY A 784 36.20 12.44 35.04
C GLY A 784 35.30 11.22 35.10
N THR A 785 34.11 11.30 34.50
CA THR A 785 33.08 10.25 34.57
C THR A 785 33.45 8.92 33.87
N ASP A 786 34.44 8.90 32.98
CA ASP A 786 34.93 7.69 32.28
C ASP A 786 36.14 7.09 33.00
N ASP A 787 35.94 5.97 33.68
CA ASP A 787 36.98 5.28 34.45
C ASP A 787 37.99 4.51 33.56
N ASN A 788 39.22 4.36 34.03
CA ASN A 788 40.27 3.54 33.40
C ASN A 788 40.62 3.95 31.96
N VAL A 789 40.77 5.25 31.70
CA VAL A 789 41.09 5.81 30.37
C VAL A 789 42.59 5.79 30.03
N LEU A 790 43.48 5.69 31.03
CA LEU A 790 44.94 5.77 30.84
C LEU A 790 45.45 4.70 29.86
N ASN A 791 46.29 5.12 28.90
CA ASN A 791 46.85 4.32 27.81
C ASN A 791 45.85 3.67 26.84
N LYS A 792 44.55 3.95 26.96
CA LYS A 792 43.53 3.45 26.04
C LYS A 792 43.25 4.45 24.93
N VAL A 793 42.77 3.92 23.81
CA VAL A 793 42.25 4.73 22.71
C VAL A 793 40.78 5.05 22.97
N ARG A 794 40.42 6.31 22.80
CA ARG A 794 39.05 6.83 22.86
C ARG A 794 38.75 7.53 21.55
N GLN A 795 37.51 7.39 21.11
CA GLN A 795 37.02 8.02 19.89
C GLN A 795 36.44 9.37 20.24
N PHE A 796 37.00 10.42 19.64
CA PHE A 796 36.49 11.77 19.72
C PHE A 796 35.80 12.12 18.41
N LEU A 797 34.54 12.54 18.50
CA LEU A 797 33.69 12.88 17.37
C LEU A 797 33.73 14.38 17.12
N ALA A 798 33.94 14.79 15.87
CA ALA A 798 33.82 16.18 15.43
C ALA A 798 33.00 16.31 14.16
N ARG A 799 32.43 17.51 13.94
CA ARG A 799 31.79 17.83 12.66
C ARG A 799 32.84 18.06 11.57
N PRO A 800 32.62 17.60 10.33
CA PRO A 800 33.49 17.90 9.20
C PRO A 800 33.70 19.41 8.97
N SER A 801 32.68 20.23 9.24
CA SER A 801 32.77 21.70 9.18
C SER A 801 33.70 22.31 10.24
N CYS A 802 34.02 21.58 11.32
CA CYS A 802 34.94 22.04 12.37
C CYS A 802 36.40 21.64 12.13
N ARG A 803 36.71 20.92 11.04
CA ARG A 803 38.04 20.35 10.77
C ARG A 803 39.14 21.41 10.72
N GLU A 804 38.90 22.51 10.02
CA GLU A 804 39.89 23.60 9.89
C GLU A 804 40.14 24.33 11.23
N TYR A 805 39.10 24.46 12.06
CA TYR A 805 39.18 25.13 13.36
C TYR A 805 39.86 24.28 14.44
N LEU A 806 39.70 22.95 14.38
CA LEU A 806 40.34 21.99 15.29
C LEU A 806 41.82 21.75 14.96
N GLY A 807 42.20 21.70 13.68
CA GLY A 807 43.60 21.62 13.26
C GLY A 807 44.40 20.46 13.86
N LEU A 808 43.75 19.32 14.12
CA LEU A 808 44.37 18.14 14.72
C LEU A 808 45.25 17.42 13.70
N VAL A 809 46.44 16.97 14.14
CA VAL A 809 47.45 16.32 13.29
C VAL A 809 47.81 14.96 13.88
N LYS A 810 47.85 13.94 13.02
CA LYS A 810 48.25 12.58 13.41
C LYS A 810 49.66 12.57 14.02
N GLY A 811 49.84 11.87 15.14
CA GLY A 811 51.11 11.76 15.87
C GLY A 811 51.44 12.94 16.78
N LYS A 812 50.55 13.94 16.90
CA LYS A 812 50.70 15.08 17.80
C LYS A 812 49.84 14.91 19.06
N SER A 813 50.32 15.48 20.18
CA SER A 813 49.63 15.47 21.47
C SER A 813 48.89 16.79 21.73
N TYR A 814 47.76 16.70 22.41
CA TYR A 814 46.88 17.83 22.72
C TYR A 814 46.42 17.75 24.18
N LEU A 815 46.28 18.91 24.80
CA LEU A 815 45.60 19.11 26.07
C LEU A 815 44.10 19.25 25.77
N ILE A 816 43.30 18.34 26.33
CA ILE A 816 41.85 18.30 26.14
C ILE A 816 41.16 18.42 27.50
N MET A 817 40.24 19.37 27.63
CA MET A 817 39.39 19.51 28.81
C MET A 817 37.92 19.56 28.38
N GLY A 818 37.04 18.82 29.04
CA GLY A 818 35.62 18.78 28.64
C GLY A 818 34.68 18.56 29.83
N ARG A 819 33.38 18.72 29.58
CA ARG A 819 32.32 18.58 30.59
C ARG A 819 31.66 17.19 30.52
N SER A 820 30.95 16.77 31.56
CA SER A 820 30.21 15.48 31.56
C SER A 820 29.11 15.44 30.50
N VAL A 821 28.57 16.60 30.10
CA VAL A 821 27.59 16.71 29.01
C VAL A 821 28.19 16.42 27.63
N ASP A 822 29.52 16.48 27.50
CA ASP A 822 30.29 16.12 26.31
C ASP A 822 30.59 14.60 26.26
N LEU A 823 30.10 13.84 27.25
CA LEU A 823 30.23 12.39 27.41
C LEU A 823 28.89 11.64 27.33
N PRO A 824 28.11 11.77 26.25
CA PRO A 824 26.88 11.02 26.10
C PRO A 824 27.14 9.50 26.08
N LYS A 825 26.29 8.75 26.79
CA LYS A 825 26.26 7.29 26.69
C LYS A 825 25.57 6.88 25.39
N LEU A 826 26.35 6.44 24.42
CA LEU A 826 25.88 5.90 23.14
C LEU A 826 26.18 4.41 23.08
N GLY A 827 25.14 3.58 22.92
CA GLY A 827 25.29 2.12 22.82
C GLY A 827 25.93 1.47 24.07
N GLY A 828 25.69 2.04 25.26
CA GLY A 828 26.26 1.54 26.53
C GLY A 828 27.69 1.98 26.84
N SER A 829 28.33 2.77 25.97
CA SER A 829 29.70 3.31 26.16
C SER A 829 29.70 4.83 26.15
N LEU A 830 30.57 5.46 26.96
CA LEU A 830 30.78 6.91 26.94
C LEU A 830 31.52 7.29 25.65
N GLN A 831 31.00 8.27 24.91
CA GLN A 831 31.62 8.81 23.69
C GLN A 831 32.06 10.25 23.93
N TYR A 832 33.22 10.63 23.41
CA TYR A 832 33.72 12.00 23.53
C TYR A 832 33.30 12.82 22.31
N VAL A 833 32.70 13.99 22.53
CA VAL A 833 32.31 14.92 21.46
C VAL A 833 33.05 16.24 21.62
N PHE A 834 33.61 16.77 20.53
CA PHE A 834 34.15 18.12 20.51
C PHE A 834 33.02 19.16 20.42
N GLY A 835 32.55 19.61 21.58
CA GLY A 835 31.50 20.64 21.74
C GLY A 835 32.07 22.06 21.86
N GLU A 836 31.21 23.07 21.89
CA GLU A 836 31.63 24.50 21.97
C GLU A 836 32.49 24.77 23.21
N GLN A 837 32.21 24.05 24.30
CA GLN A 837 32.85 24.23 25.60
C GLN A 837 34.08 23.34 25.81
N THR A 838 34.38 22.43 24.88
CA THR A 838 35.57 21.60 24.94
C THR A 838 36.82 22.47 24.71
N TRP A 839 37.82 22.35 25.59
CA TRP A 839 39.09 23.04 25.45
C TRP A 839 40.07 22.16 24.68
N VAL A 840 40.67 22.66 23.60
CA VAL A 840 41.71 21.95 22.83
C VAL A 840 42.91 22.86 22.61
N GLU A 841 44.07 22.46 23.12
CA GLU A 841 45.34 23.17 22.96
C GLU A 841 46.45 22.21 22.54
N TYR A 842 47.31 22.60 21.58
CA TYR A 842 48.44 21.76 21.15
C TYR A 842 49.48 21.64 22.25
N TRP A 843 49.89 20.42 22.59
CA TRP A 843 50.93 20.13 23.58
C TRP A 843 52.27 19.87 22.87
N PRO A 844 53.22 20.81 22.86
CA PRO A 844 54.50 20.65 22.15
C PRO A 844 55.39 19.59 22.80
N THR A 845 56.26 18.95 22.01
CA THR A 845 57.26 18.04 22.56
C THR A 845 58.39 18.81 23.26
N ARG A 846 59.19 18.10 24.08
CA ARG A 846 60.35 18.69 24.76
C ARG A 846 61.37 19.26 23.76
N GLU A 847 61.53 18.64 22.59
CA GLU A 847 62.42 19.12 21.53
C GLU A 847 61.87 20.39 20.88
N GLU A 848 60.57 20.44 20.58
CA GLU A 848 59.92 21.63 20.02
C GLU A 848 59.93 22.83 20.98
N SER A 849 59.91 22.56 22.30
CA SER A 849 59.96 23.59 23.35
C SER A 849 61.25 24.43 23.34
N GLN A 850 62.28 23.99 22.63
CA GLN A 850 63.53 24.76 22.44
C GLN A 850 63.32 25.97 21.52
N THR A 851 62.25 26.00 20.72
CA THR A 851 61.90 27.14 19.88
C THR A 851 61.10 28.19 20.66
N GLN A 852 61.36 29.48 20.40
CA GLN A 852 60.69 30.59 21.10
C GLN A 852 59.17 30.58 20.95
N LYS A 853 58.65 29.98 19.87
CA LYS A 853 57.21 29.84 19.59
C LYS A 853 56.50 28.85 20.50
N HIS A 854 57.17 27.77 20.93
CA HIS A 854 56.55 26.68 21.69
C HIS A 854 56.98 26.62 23.15
N ARG A 855 58.05 27.34 23.53
CA ARG A 855 58.60 27.39 24.88
C ARG A 855 57.58 27.83 25.94
N GLU A 856 56.92 28.97 25.73
CA GLU A 856 55.93 29.52 26.69
C GLU A 856 54.75 28.56 26.89
N ARG A 857 54.26 27.94 25.80
CA ARG A 857 53.14 27.00 25.88
C ARG A 857 53.52 25.71 26.61
N TYR A 858 54.72 25.19 26.37
CA TYR A 858 55.20 23.98 27.07
C TYR A 858 55.36 24.22 28.58
N ILE A 859 55.91 25.37 28.98
CA ILE A 859 56.06 25.74 30.39
C ILE A 859 54.68 25.87 31.05
N GLY A 860 53.78 26.67 30.48
CA GLY A 860 52.47 26.91 31.10
C GLY A 860 51.58 25.67 31.20
N ILE A 861 51.68 24.72 30.26
CA ILE A 861 50.97 23.42 30.36
C ILE A 861 51.65 22.50 31.40
N SER A 862 52.97 22.52 31.51
CA SER A 862 53.70 21.72 32.51
C SER A 862 53.43 22.22 33.94
N GLU A 863 53.27 23.53 34.12
CA GLU A 863 52.87 24.12 35.40
C GLU A 863 51.42 23.77 35.78
N LEU A 864 50.49 23.81 34.81
CA LEU A 864 49.13 23.31 35.02
C LEU A 864 49.15 21.84 35.48
N GLN A 865 49.94 21.01 34.82
CA GLN A 865 50.12 19.60 35.18
C GLN A 865 50.62 19.44 36.62
N ASN A 866 51.66 20.19 37.02
CA ASN A 866 52.18 20.16 38.39
C ASN A 866 51.16 20.66 39.41
N SER A 867 50.40 21.70 39.06
CA SER A 867 49.37 22.27 39.94
C SER A 867 48.24 21.28 40.19
N LEU A 868 47.71 20.65 39.12
CA LEU A 868 46.62 19.68 39.24
C LEU A 868 47.05 18.41 39.99
N PHE A 869 48.28 17.92 39.80
CA PHE A 869 48.77 16.74 40.53
C PHE A 869 49.05 17.01 42.01
N ASN A 870 49.60 18.17 42.35
CA ASN A 870 50.02 18.45 43.74
C ASN A 870 48.90 19.05 44.59
N TYR A 871 48.04 19.88 44.02
CA TYR A 871 47.05 20.67 44.76
C TYR A 871 45.60 20.42 44.33
N GLY A 872 45.38 19.74 43.19
CA GLY A 872 44.04 19.57 42.61
C GLY A 872 43.39 20.92 42.27
N CYS A 873 42.06 20.92 42.25
CA CYS A 873 41.28 22.15 42.14
C CYS A 873 40.84 22.59 43.53
N ALA A 874 41.20 23.82 43.93
CA ALA A 874 40.66 24.42 45.15
C ALA A 874 39.14 24.67 44.94
N THR A 875 38.32 24.14 45.84
CA THR A 875 36.86 24.32 45.86
C THR A 875 36.45 25.75 46.17
#